data_AF-A0A9X1MQA6-F1
#
_entry.id   AF-A0A9X1MQA6-F1
#
_cell.length_a   1.000
_cell.length_b   1.000
_cell.length_c   1.000
_cell.angle_alpha   90.00
_cell.angle_beta   90.00
_cell.angle_gamma   90.00
#
_symmetry.space_group_name_H-M   'P 1'
#
loop_
_entity.id
_entity.type
_entity.pdbx_description
1 polymer ?
#
loop_
_entity_poly.entity_id
_entity_poly.type
_entity_poly.pdbx_seq_one_letter_code
_entity_poly.pdbx_strand_id
1 'polypeptide(L)'
;MDWLNYALTVIVQVTAIGAFAWLLVSLFPNNPARRHAIGMTALTLILAAPFLTAVFPAMRWWRIPAPSPPTTIAVREAPSLDPIERSEPPLDSLEQPPLNTNVAEPLATKPPEADERPPVAASSTQPLVPTVAPPRPAWPTTAWLGVVLGGVWLGGSILSAAFWALRSWRMRRLLRTLTVVESDAQLQARCQRFPTIAADVRQAVNLRQLPPLALTELPMPFVVGVWRPTILLPQTLLRDGSEAELRDVLIHEAAHIARGDGWIHLAQRTASLLWWWHPLIHRLNQAIARSREEICDNYVLRHGDAVQYAQTLLDLAERSADWGRIAPSLGILGTRWTLEDRIHGLLKPERKTMTTAKRPVSLLIALLLVAACWLIGGVNAVEPNQAQPTPTADNNQAAAAAPQLKQVTVRGTCVDEQLQPVAEALVTIVRRSPDYESAVVVGETRTNAAGEFELSGVETALPERGDLIAAAAKEGYASSCTYLGEPNGDLLEKQLKLSTSVSSLTGVVKDPSGQPIPGVTVFVACGIQQPLAGIKQSVTDANGRYEIKDLAPWTPESTKSFDAKTGVGYMQVSLSFHLQHPDYPDSTAECTKVPSNADVTLHPPAIVAGKVIDAVTQQPAAGVPVLAQGVARDRTFQTTTDEAGRYRLRMTRDHYNIFAHADERIAIAVNTLEAIPGQTVTDADIQLVRGGFVTGTVYGVNGKPVQPTADSPLLVAHYGPARPQTGAAVTSTPVNPDGTYRLRVAPGRNYIYCMSGQGEAKYATVKEGEEVAVDIRILDHAPQHPESDDRRRARKLREAAEAIDRGEQPPAPLRLRPFTPIGNLLDKLEEQNRGPDRFQDVWAETLKAIIELGPEATPELIAELDATQDDMTLRCLGFTMRGIGDKRAVPALIRAIPKLQQHSASDMGLRAKDADLQAFMRKHDLDKDDQRASYGFGRPVREIYGALEELTGQQFGETELFLLAQAPTPHQQALQRRLFAANAQKWVAWWEANGKRLVDDETYWHVGRSSPKTDLDMPPTLDRTLPRDLGMRYSNGLLTPYQNSKTSHQLIDLDTGRRSRLPEKWAQLENIEPHMNEIVAWAAAEGFDLMGVEYVLPGDEQTHYAIRPIRLKAWELDPKYWKSPINKKSVADLQADGAPAKELLLHYDRQQDKYDVEATATFLFETAEGTPGILYIGIEVHDDDGKKLIGRPSSGDDELKPVAFSKGRRFGWGQLVAPQPK
;
A
#
# COMPACT_ATOMS: atom_id res chain seq x y z
N MET A 1 -23.82 -18.37 -38.43
CA MET A 1 -23.27 -18.20 -37.05
C MET A 1 -22.06 -17.28 -37.03
N ASP A 2 -21.50 -16.95 -38.20
CA ASP A 2 -20.12 -16.50 -38.40
C ASP A 2 -19.82 -15.13 -37.77
N TRP A 3 -20.82 -14.26 -37.63
CA TRP A 3 -20.66 -12.97 -36.95
C TRP A 3 -20.38 -13.12 -35.45
N LEU A 4 -21.02 -14.09 -34.77
CA LEU A 4 -20.75 -14.40 -33.36
C LEU A 4 -19.34 -14.98 -33.19
N ASN A 5 -18.95 -15.92 -34.07
CA ASN A 5 -17.60 -16.49 -34.08
C ASN A 5 -16.53 -15.40 -34.32
N TYR A 6 -16.78 -14.49 -35.26
CA TYR A 6 -15.92 -13.32 -35.52
C TYR A 6 -15.83 -12.40 -34.30
N ALA A 7 -16.95 -12.00 -33.69
CA ALA A 7 -16.98 -11.10 -32.54
C ALA A 7 -16.23 -11.70 -31.34
N LEU A 8 -16.47 -12.99 -31.03
CA LEU A 8 -15.78 -13.72 -29.97
C LEU A 8 -14.27 -13.80 -30.22
N THR A 9 -13.86 -14.10 -31.46
CA THR A 9 -12.44 -14.15 -31.85
C THR A 9 -11.73 -12.81 -31.58
N VAL A 10 -12.33 -11.69 -32.01
CA VAL A 10 -11.74 -10.36 -31.80
C VAL A 10 -11.68 -10.00 -30.31
N ILE A 11 -12.70 -10.35 -29.52
CA ILE A 11 -12.70 -10.15 -28.05
C ILE A 11 -11.55 -10.93 -27.38
N VAL A 12 -11.33 -12.19 -27.77
CA VAL A 12 -10.24 -13.02 -27.22
C VAL A 12 -8.87 -12.43 -27.59
N GLN A 13 -8.66 -12.06 -28.86
CA GLN A 13 -7.42 -11.40 -29.31
C GLN A 13 -7.13 -10.11 -28.53
N VAL A 14 -8.12 -9.22 -28.42
CA VAL A 14 -7.99 -7.93 -27.71
C VAL A 14 -7.71 -8.14 -26.22
N THR A 15 -8.30 -9.17 -25.62
CA THR A 15 -8.04 -9.56 -24.23
C THR A 15 -6.61 -10.08 -24.06
N ALA A 16 -6.13 -10.94 -24.96
CA ALA A 16 -4.77 -11.47 -24.94
C ALA A 16 -3.71 -10.38 -25.16
N ILE A 17 -3.90 -9.48 -26.14
CA ILE A 17 -3.02 -8.33 -26.37
C ILE A 17 -2.97 -7.44 -25.13
N GLY A 18 -4.12 -7.13 -24.53
CA GLY A 18 -4.21 -6.31 -23.32
C GLY A 18 -3.50 -6.94 -22.11
N ALA A 19 -3.68 -8.24 -21.90
CA ALA A 19 -3.06 -8.98 -20.79
C ALA A 19 -1.53 -9.09 -20.96
N PHE A 20 -1.06 -9.48 -22.15
CA PHE A 20 0.37 -9.64 -22.43
C PHE A 20 1.09 -8.29 -22.44
N ALA A 21 0.46 -7.22 -22.94
CA ALA A 21 0.99 -5.87 -22.85
C ALA A 21 1.09 -5.37 -21.39
N TRP A 22 0.10 -5.67 -20.55
CA TRP A 22 0.14 -5.34 -19.12
C TRP A 22 1.26 -6.08 -18.39
N LEU A 23 1.45 -7.37 -18.67
CA LEU A 23 2.57 -8.16 -18.17
C LEU A 23 3.92 -7.56 -18.60
N LEU A 24 4.12 -7.30 -19.90
CA LEU A 24 5.35 -6.66 -20.40
C LEU A 24 5.61 -5.27 -19.81
N VAL A 25 4.56 -4.48 -19.53
CA VAL A 25 4.68 -3.18 -18.85
C VAL A 25 5.15 -3.34 -17.41
N SER A 26 4.69 -4.38 -16.70
CA SER A 26 5.11 -4.67 -15.32
C SER A 26 6.60 -5.03 -15.19
N LEU A 27 7.19 -5.65 -16.22
CA LEU A 27 8.61 -6.03 -16.27
C LEU A 27 9.59 -4.85 -16.44
N PHE A 28 9.10 -3.62 -16.68
CA PHE A 28 9.95 -2.44 -16.87
C PHE A 28 9.53 -1.25 -15.99
N PRO A 29 9.48 -1.39 -14.65
CA PRO A 29 8.98 -0.35 -13.74
C PRO A 29 9.82 0.93 -13.75
N ASN A 30 11.14 0.83 -13.99
CA ASN A 30 12.07 1.95 -13.97
C ASN A 30 12.42 2.47 -15.39
N ASN A 31 11.60 2.17 -16.42
CA ASN A 31 11.86 2.63 -17.80
C ASN A 31 10.57 3.08 -18.54
N PRO A 32 10.16 4.35 -18.44
CA PRO A 32 8.92 4.83 -19.03
C PRO A 32 8.92 4.76 -20.56
N ALA A 33 10.08 4.97 -21.21
CA ALA A 33 10.22 4.85 -22.66
C ALA A 33 9.91 3.42 -23.19
N ARG A 34 10.23 2.37 -22.43
CA ARG A 34 9.84 0.98 -22.76
C ARG A 34 8.35 0.75 -22.52
N ARG A 35 7.80 1.17 -21.38
CA ARG A 35 6.36 1.06 -21.07
C ARG A 35 5.51 1.73 -22.14
N HIS A 36 5.90 2.94 -22.54
CA HIS A 36 5.27 3.69 -23.63
C HIS A 36 5.34 2.94 -24.98
N ALA A 37 6.48 2.34 -25.32
CA ALA A 37 6.61 1.57 -26.57
C ALA A 37 5.69 0.34 -26.59
N ILE A 38 5.67 -0.45 -25.50
CA ILE A 38 4.77 -1.61 -25.35
C ILE A 38 3.31 -1.18 -25.48
N GLY A 39 2.92 -0.13 -24.75
CA GLY A 39 1.56 0.40 -24.75
C GLY A 39 1.12 0.87 -26.14
N MET A 40 1.98 1.58 -26.87
CA MET A 40 1.67 2.01 -28.24
C MET A 40 1.52 0.83 -29.20
N THR A 41 2.41 -0.17 -29.16
CA THR A 41 2.29 -1.36 -30.01
C THR A 41 1.00 -2.13 -29.72
N ALA A 42 0.65 -2.31 -28.43
CA ALA A 42 -0.59 -2.96 -28.02
C ALA A 42 -1.83 -2.17 -28.45
N LEU A 43 -1.85 -0.84 -28.29
CA LEU A 43 -2.94 0.02 -28.72
C LEU A 43 -3.17 -0.05 -30.24
N THR A 44 -2.09 -0.05 -31.04
CA THR A 44 -2.18 -0.23 -32.50
C THR A 44 -2.75 -1.61 -32.87
N LEU A 45 -2.30 -2.69 -32.21
CA LEU A 45 -2.82 -4.04 -32.45
C LEU A 45 -4.29 -4.18 -32.06
N ILE A 46 -4.72 -3.59 -30.94
CA ILE A 46 -6.13 -3.60 -30.48
C ILE A 46 -7.06 -2.84 -31.45
N LEU A 47 -6.58 -1.74 -32.05
CA LEU A 47 -7.33 -1.02 -33.09
C LEU A 47 -7.34 -1.76 -34.44
N ALA A 48 -6.33 -2.57 -34.73
CA ALA A 48 -6.22 -3.35 -35.97
C ALA A 48 -6.93 -4.73 -35.91
N ALA A 49 -7.06 -5.35 -34.72
CA ALA A 49 -7.58 -6.70 -34.54
C ALA A 49 -8.94 -7.00 -35.22
N PRO A 50 -9.95 -6.10 -35.23
CA PRO A 50 -11.18 -6.32 -35.96
C PRO A 50 -10.94 -6.46 -37.47
N PHE A 51 -10.14 -5.56 -38.06
CA PHE A 51 -9.81 -5.56 -39.48
C PHE A 51 -8.98 -6.79 -39.87
N LEU A 52 -7.98 -7.16 -39.06
CA LEU A 52 -7.15 -8.34 -39.31
C LEU A 52 -8.00 -9.64 -39.29
N THR A 53 -8.89 -9.81 -38.32
CA THR A 53 -9.79 -10.97 -38.25
C THR A 53 -10.89 -10.95 -39.32
N ALA A 54 -11.22 -9.78 -39.86
CA ALA A 54 -12.08 -9.66 -41.03
C ALA A 54 -11.36 -10.16 -42.30
N VAL A 55 -10.12 -9.72 -42.52
CA VAL A 55 -9.32 -9.98 -43.73
C VAL A 55 -8.66 -11.37 -43.76
N PHE A 56 -8.32 -11.96 -42.61
CA PHE A 56 -7.64 -13.25 -42.52
C PHE A 56 -8.54 -14.33 -41.86
N PRO A 57 -9.30 -15.12 -42.65
CA PRO A 57 -10.17 -16.18 -42.10
C PRO A 57 -9.43 -17.23 -41.26
N ALA A 58 -8.14 -17.46 -41.51
CA ALA A 58 -7.29 -18.36 -40.73
C ALA A 58 -7.11 -17.94 -39.25
N MET A 59 -7.44 -16.68 -38.89
CA MET A 59 -7.45 -16.21 -37.50
C MET A 59 -8.75 -16.54 -36.76
N ARG A 60 -9.78 -17.08 -37.44
CA ARG A 60 -11.11 -17.37 -36.87
C ARG A 60 -11.16 -18.81 -36.35
N TRP A 61 -10.46 -19.06 -35.25
CA TRP A 61 -10.28 -20.41 -34.70
C TRP A 61 -11.56 -21.02 -34.11
N TRP A 62 -12.53 -20.20 -33.68
CA TRP A 62 -13.77 -20.69 -33.09
C TRP A 62 -14.81 -21.06 -34.16
N ARG A 63 -14.97 -22.36 -34.42
CA ARG A 63 -16.17 -22.91 -35.05
C ARG A 63 -17.08 -23.48 -33.98
N ILE A 64 -18.13 -22.73 -33.59
CA ILE A 64 -19.29 -23.36 -32.96
C ILE A 64 -19.82 -24.40 -33.96
N PRO A 65 -19.90 -25.71 -33.61
CA PRO A 65 -20.44 -26.70 -34.51
C PRO A 65 -21.90 -26.36 -34.81
N ALA A 66 -22.29 -26.45 -36.09
CA ALA A 66 -23.68 -26.30 -36.46
C ALA A 66 -24.48 -27.42 -35.75
N PRO A 67 -25.68 -27.14 -35.19
CA PRO A 67 -26.53 -28.18 -34.65
C PRO A 67 -26.82 -29.18 -35.76
N SER A 68 -26.61 -30.47 -35.48
CA SER A 68 -26.93 -31.55 -36.40
C SER A 68 -28.39 -31.42 -36.86
N PRO A 69 -28.70 -31.69 -38.14
CA PRO A 69 -30.09 -31.81 -38.56
C PRO A 69 -30.79 -32.85 -37.67
N PRO A 70 -32.04 -32.64 -37.24
CA PRO A 70 -32.71 -33.55 -36.34
C PRO A 70 -32.76 -34.94 -36.95
N THR A 71 -32.19 -35.92 -36.26
CA THR A 71 -32.16 -37.31 -36.72
C THR A 71 -33.60 -37.79 -36.91
N THR A 72 -33.97 -38.10 -38.14
CA THR A 72 -35.25 -38.75 -38.43
C THR A 72 -35.31 -40.05 -37.64
N ILE A 73 -36.20 -40.11 -36.65
CA ILE A 73 -36.39 -41.32 -35.84
C ILE A 73 -37.03 -42.37 -36.74
N ALA A 74 -36.19 -43.25 -37.29
CA ALA A 74 -36.65 -44.46 -37.95
C ALA A 74 -37.27 -45.36 -36.87
N VAL A 75 -38.60 -45.43 -36.85
CA VAL A 75 -39.32 -46.41 -36.03
C VAL A 75 -38.87 -47.80 -36.47
N ARG A 76 -38.33 -48.57 -35.54
CA ARG A 76 -38.02 -49.99 -35.73
C ARG A 76 -38.75 -50.79 -34.66
N GLU A 77 -39.35 -51.89 -35.09
CA GLU A 77 -40.38 -52.60 -34.33
C GLU A 77 -39.81 -53.41 -33.16
N ALA A 78 -40.70 -53.84 -32.26
CA ALA A 78 -40.36 -54.62 -31.08
C ALA A 78 -39.84 -56.04 -31.45
N PRO A 79 -38.96 -56.65 -30.64
CA PRO A 79 -38.33 -57.92 -30.98
C PRO A 79 -39.28 -59.11 -30.84
N SER A 80 -39.23 -60.03 -31.82
CA SER A 80 -39.68 -61.41 -31.67
C SER A 80 -38.52 -62.33 -31.27
N LEU A 81 -38.83 -63.44 -30.59
CA LEU A 81 -37.85 -64.37 -30.03
C LEU A 81 -37.18 -65.28 -31.08
N ASP A 82 -36.07 -65.89 -30.64
CA ASP A 82 -35.17 -66.87 -31.29
C ASP A 82 -35.91 -68.20 -31.69
N PRO A 83 -35.27 -69.25 -32.31
CA PRO A 83 -33.82 -69.49 -32.48
C PRO A 83 -33.37 -70.21 -33.81
N ILE A 84 -32.12 -70.72 -33.80
CA ILE A 84 -31.54 -71.84 -34.59
C ILE A 84 -30.86 -71.51 -35.95
N GLU A 85 -29.53 -71.32 -35.87
CA GLU A 85 -28.46 -72.14 -36.51
C GLU A 85 -28.73 -72.82 -37.90
N ARG A 86 -27.95 -72.47 -38.95
CA ARG A 86 -27.04 -73.38 -39.72
C ARG A 86 -26.43 -72.81 -41.03
N SER A 87 -25.16 -73.20 -41.25
CA SER A 87 -24.37 -73.39 -42.49
C SER A 87 -24.67 -72.66 -43.84
N GLU A 88 -23.60 -72.06 -44.36
CA GLU A 88 -23.14 -71.87 -45.76
C GLU A 88 -23.49 -72.96 -46.82
N PRO A 89 -23.18 -72.79 -48.15
CA PRO A 89 -23.15 -71.61 -49.06
C PRO A 89 -23.83 -71.96 -50.44
N PRO A 90 -23.26 -71.77 -51.67
CA PRO A 90 -22.73 -70.59 -52.41
C PRO A 90 -23.43 -70.29 -53.78
N LEU A 91 -22.90 -69.30 -54.53
CA LEU A 91 -22.82 -69.17 -56.01
C LEU A 91 -24.02 -68.76 -56.91
N ASP A 92 -23.72 -67.79 -57.81
CA ASP A 92 -24.20 -67.56 -59.20
C ASP A 92 -25.71 -67.39 -59.54
N SER A 93 -26.09 -66.93 -60.76
CA SER A 93 -25.75 -65.71 -61.55
C SER A 93 -26.67 -65.62 -62.80
N LEU A 94 -26.56 -64.55 -63.61
CA LEU A 94 -27.18 -64.37 -64.96
C LEU A 94 -28.73 -64.21 -65.03
N GLU A 95 -29.39 -63.74 -66.11
CA GLU A 95 -29.09 -62.68 -67.11
C GLU A 95 -30.36 -62.17 -67.84
N GLN A 96 -30.48 -60.84 -68.00
CA GLN A 96 -31.00 -60.13 -69.19
C GLN A 96 -32.49 -60.40 -69.67
N PRO A 97 -32.89 -60.17 -70.96
CA PRO A 97 -33.55 -58.92 -71.43
C PRO A 97 -34.85 -59.21 -72.27
N PRO A 98 -35.31 -58.47 -73.32
CA PRO A 98 -35.03 -57.12 -73.84
C PRO A 98 -36.29 -56.25 -74.22
N LEU A 99 -36.00 -55.07 -74.82
CA LEU A 99 -36.70 -54.22 -75.82
C LEU A 99 -38.06 -54.69 -76.46
N ASN A 100 -38.95 -53.85 -77.03
CA ASN A 100 -38.70 -52.64 -77.86
C ASN A 100 -39.96 -51.77 -78.23
N THR A 101 -39.76 -50.52 -78.74
CA THR A 101 -40.62 -49.70 -79.69
C THR A 101 -42.08 -49.30 -79.29
N ASN A 102 -42.81 -48.26 -79.80
CA ASN A 102 -42.70 -47.03 -80.67
C ASN A 102 -44.10 -46.29 -80.59
N VAL A 103 -44.57 -45.18 -81.26
CA VAL A 103 -44.24 -43.87 -81.94
C VAL A 103 -45.65 -43.26 -82.30
N ALA A 104 -46.06 -41.98 -82.43
CA ALA A 104 -45.55 -40.68 -82.96
C ALA A 104 -46.12 -39.47 -82.11
N GLU A 105 -46.01 -38.14 -82.33
CA GLU A 105 -46.04 -37.13 -83.44
C GLU A 105 -47.42 -36.77 -84.07
N PRO A 106 -47.67 -35.51 -84.59
CA PRO A 106 -47.00 -34.19 -84.41
C PRO A 106 -48.00 -32.98 -84.21
N LEU A 107 -47.61 -31.74 -84.61
CA LEU A 107 -48.24 -30.42 -84.36
C LEU A 107 -49.54 -30.12 -85.16
N ALA A 108 -50.43 -29.21 -84.64
CA ALA A 108 -50.59 -27.82 -85.13
C ALA A 108 -51.89 -27.04 -84.70
N THR A 109 -51.75 -25.73 -84.42
CA THR A 109 -52.78 -24.65 -84.48
C THR A 109 -53.96 -24.64 -83.47
N LYS A 110 -54.93 -23.70 -83.62
CA LYS A 110 -55.76 -23.04 -82.57
C LYS A 110 -57.18 -22.69 -83.12
N PRO A 111 -58.08 -22.09 -82.30
CA PRO A 111 -59.19 -22.64 -81.47
C PRO A 111 -60.53 -22.79 -82.30
N PRO A 112 -61.79 -22.90 -81.78
CA PRO A 112 -62.32 -22.76 -80.40
C PRO A 112 -63.45 -23.73 -79.93
N GLU A 113 -63.95 -23.47 -78.72
CA GLU A 113 -65.31 -23.68 -78.14
C GLU A 113 -66.23 -24.84 -78.58
N ALA A 114 -66.62 -25.68 -77.61
CA ALA A 114 -68.03 -25.99 -77.31
C ALA A 114 -68.23 -26.56 -75.89
N ASP A 115 -69.46 -26.45 -75.41
CA ASP A 115 -70.04 -26.53 -74.06
C ASP A 115 -70.28 -27.96 -73.48
N GLU A 116 -71.06 -28.01 -72.38
CA GLU A 116 -71.82 -29.12 -71.77
C GLU A 116 -71.18 -30.06 -70.70
N ARG A 117 -72.04 -30.44 -69.75
CA ARG A 117 -71.94 -31.43 -68.64
C ARG A 117 -73.15 -32.40 -68.81
N PRO A 118 -73.50 -33.37 -67.91
CA PRO A 118 -72.93 -33.91 -66.67
C PRO A 118 -72.80 -35.48 -66.80
N PRO A 119 -73.08 -36.41 -65.83
CA PRO A 119 -73.23 -36.35 -64.38
C PRO A 119 -72.49 -37.43 -63.52
N VAL A 120 -72.50 -37.17 -62.20
CA VAL A 120 -72.41 -38.05 -61.01
C VAL A 120 -72.11 -39.56 -61.18
N ALA A 121 -71.06 -40.02 -60.47
CA ALA A 121 -70.90 -41.38 -59.96
C ALA A 121 -70.14 -41.37 -58.60
N ALA A 122 -70.16 -42.48 -57.84
CA ALA A 122 -69.70 -42.56 -56.45
C ALA A 122 -68.22 -43.01 -56.28
N SER A 123 -67.60 -42.74 -55.13
CA SER A 123 -66.93 -43.74 -54.24
C SER A 123 -65.87 -43.19 -53.28
N SER A 124 -65.58 -43.99 -52.24
CA SER A 124 -64.40 -44.00 -51.35
C SER A 124 -64.13 -42.79 -50.45
N THR A 125 -64.20 -43.04 -49.13
CA THR A 125 -63.49 -42.27 -48.10
C THR A 125 -62.00 -42.61 -48.11
N GLN A 126 -61.14 -41.59 -48.26
CA GLN A 126 -59.71 -41.66 -47.92
C GLN A 126 -59.37 -40.57 -46.89
N PRO A 127 -58.25 -40.69 -46.13
CA PRO A 127 -57.97 -39.80 -45.01
C PRO A 127 -57.69 -38.35 -45.42
N LEU A 128 -58.00 -37.42 -44.51
CA LEU A 128 -57.58 -36.03 -44.61
C LEU A 128 -56.05 -35.93 -44.56
N VAL A 129 -55.42 -35.71 -45.71
CA VAL A 129 -54.02 -35.27 -45.77
C VAL A 129 -53.96 -33.81 -45.28
N PRO A 130 -53.26 -33.50 -44.17
CA PRO A 130 -53.13 -32.13 -43.72
C PRO A 130 -52.21 -31.34 -44.66
N THR A 131 -52.70 -30.24 -45.21
CA THR A 131 -51.89 -29.32 -46.01
C THR A 131 -50.76 -28.75 -45.13
N VAL A 132 -49.54 -29.24 -45.34
CA VAL A 132 -48.34 -28.72 -44.66
C VAL A 132 -48.12 -27.29 -45.13
N ALA A 133 -48.44 -26.33 -44.27
CA ALA A 133 -48.11 -24.93 -44.50
C ALA A 133 -46.58 -24.79 -44.66
N PRO A 134 -46.08 -23.90 -45.54
CA PRO A 134 -44.65 -23.70 -45.71
C PRO A 134 -44.04 -23.31 -44.36
N PRO A 135 -42.85 -23.85 -44.01
CA PRO A 135 -42.24 -23.60 -42.70
C PRO A 135 -42.04 -22.10 -42.53
N ARG A 136 -42.66 -21.53 -41.49
CA ARG A 136 -42.34 -20.16 -41.06
C ARG A 136 -40.83 -20.09 -40.83
N PRO A 137 -40.14 -19.02 -41.26
CA PRO A 137 -38.70 -18.89 -41.04
C PRO A 137 -38.42 -18.79 -39.54
N ALA A 138 -38.12 -19.93 -38.93
CA ALA A 138 -37.73 -20.03 -37.54
C ALA A 138 -36.36 -19.37 -37.40
N TRP A 139 -36.34 -18.09 -37.01
CA TRP A 139 -35.10 -17.40 -36.64
C TRP A 139 -34.42 -18.24 -35.56
N PRO A 140 -33.20 -18.77 -35.79
CA PRO A 140 -32.57 -19.65 -34.82
C PRO A 140 -32.38 -18.89 -33.51
N THR A 141 -32.55 -19.58 -32.38
CA THR A 141 -32.52 -18.99 -31.02
C THR A 141 -31.17 -18.38 -30.63
N THR A 142 -30.16 -18.43 -31.49
CA THR A 142 -28.89 -17.70 -31.37
C THR A 142 -28.89 -16.33 -32.05
N ALA A 143 -29.83 -16.05 -32.96
CA ALA A 143 -29.83 -14.84 -33.78
C ALA A 143 -30.24 -13.58 -32.99
N TRP A 144 -31.28 -13.68 -32.15
CA TRP A 144 -31.72 -12.56 -31.30
C TRP A 144 -30.62 -12.13 -30.32
N LEU A 145 -29.85 -13.09 -29.78
CA LEU A 145 -28.74 -12.81 -28.87
C LEU A 145 -27.65 -11.96 -29.55
N GLY A 146 -27.30 -12.28 -30.81
CA GLY A 146 -26.37 -11.47 -31.60
C GLY A 146 -26.87 -10.04 -31.83
N VAL A 147 -28.17 -9.87 -32.12
CA VAL A 147 -28.81 -8.56 -32.29
C VAL A 147 -28.82 -7.76 -30.98
N VAL A 148 -29.14 -8.39 -29.85
CA VAL A 148 -29.14 -7.75 -28.51
C VAL A 148 -27.73 -7.32 -28.12
N LEU A 149 -26.73 -8.20 -28.25
CA LEU A 149 -25.33 -7.88 -27.93
C LEU A 149 -24.77 -6.76 -28.83
N GLY A 150 -25.09 -6.79 -30.13
CA GLY A 150 -24.75 -5.71 -31.07
C GLY A 150 -25.41 -4.38 -30.70
N GLY A 151 -26.69 -4.40 -30.30
CA GLY A 151 -27.43 -3.23 -29.85
C GLY A 151 -26.87 -2.63 -28.56
N VAL A 152 -26.53 -3.45 -27.56
CA VAL A 152 -25.88 -3.01 -26.31
C VAL A 152 -24.51 -2.39 -26.58
N TRP A 153 -23.69 -3.03 -27.42
CA TRP A 153 -22.39 -2.49 -27.81
C TRP A 153 -22.51 -1.13 -28.51
N LEU A 154 -23.42 -1.01 -29.48
CA LEU A 154 -23.67 0.22 -30.24
C LEU A 154 -24.20 1.35 -29.33
N GLY A 155 -25.15 1.04 -28.45
CA GLY A 155 -25.71 2.01 -27.49
C GLY A 155 -24.65 2.57 -26.55
N GLY A 156 -23.83 1.72 -25.93
CA GLY A 156 -22.73 2.16 -25.07
C GLY A 156 -21.66 2.96 -25.83
N SER A 157 -21.40 2.63 -27.09
CA SER A 157 -20.48 3.38 -27.97
C SER A 157 -21.02 4.77 -28.30
N ILE A 158 -22.32 4.89 -28.63
CA ILE A 158 -23.00 6.16 -28.91
C ILE A 158 -23.01 7.06 -27.67
N LEU A 159 -23.37 6.52 -26.49
CA LEU A 159 -23.36 7.27 -25.23
C LEU A 159 -21.95 7.79 -24.90
N SER A 160 -20.93 6.94 -25.05
CA SER A 160 -19.52 7.32 -24.82
C SER A 160 -19.06 8.42 -25.78
N ALA A 161 -19.47 8.35 -27.06
CA ALA A 161 -19.21 9.38 -28.06
C ALA A 161 -19.92 10.70 -27.74
N ALA A 162 -21.18 10.66 -27.27
CA ALA A 162 -21.94 11.84 -26.86
C ALA A 162 -21.30 12.56 -25.65
N PHE A 163 -20.87 11.83 -24.63
CA PHE A 163 -20.12 12.41 -23.50
C PHE A 163 -18.79 13.04 -23.94
N TRP A 164 -18.06 12.40 -24.86
CA TRP A 164 -16.83 12.97 -25.42
C TRP A 164 -17.09 14.23 -26.26
N ALA A 165 -18.14 14.24 -27.08
CA ALA A 165 -18.54 15.40 -27.88
C ALA A 165 -18.95 16.59 -26.99
N LEU A 166 -19.73 16.35 -25.94
CA LEU A 166 -20.15 17.39 -24.98
C LEU A 166 -18.95 18.02 -24.24
N ARG A 167 -18.01 17.20 -23.75
CA ARG A 167 -16.76 17.68 -23.13
C ARG A 167 -15.92 18.47 -24.12
N SER A 168 -15.75 17.97 -25.34
CA SER A 168 -15.01 18.64 -26.42
C SER A 168 -15.64 19.97 -26.82
N TRP A 169 -16.97 20.07 -26.82
CA TRP A 169 -17.70 21.31 -27.09
C TRP A 169 -17.54 22.33 -25.96
N ARG A 170 -17.66 21.91 -24.69
CA ARG A 170 -17.40 22.79 -23.52
C ARG A 170 -15.98 23.35 -23.55
N MET A 171 -14.99 22.50 -23.81
CA MET A 171 -13.60 22.92 -23.98
C MET A 171 -13.45 23.93 -25.13
N ARG A 172 -13.95 23.63 -26.34
CA ARG A 172 -13.93 24.56 -27.48
C ARG A 172 -14.66 25.88 -27.23
N ARG A 173 -15.63 25.94 -26.32
CA ARG A 173 -16.29 27.19 -25.91
C ARG A 173 -15.39 28.06 -25.03
N LEU A 174 -14.60 27.47 -24.13
CA LEU A 174 -13.61 28.19 -23.31
C LEU A 174 -12.42 28.66 -24.14
N LEU A 175 -11.88 27.82 -25.03
CA LEU A 175 -10.73 28.19 -25.86
C LEU A 175 -11.00 29.37 -26.82
N ARG A 176 -12.27 29.72 -27.06
CA ARG A 176 -12.66 30.89 -27.87
C ARG A 176 -12.53 32.24 -27.15
N THR A 177 -12.23 32.26 -25.84
CA THR A 177 -12.05 33.50 -25.07
C THR A 177 -10.59 33.82 -24.75
N LEU A 178 -9.64 33.06 -25.29
CA LEU A 178 -8.20 33.21 -25.02
C LEU A 178 -7.52 34.07 -26.08
N THR A 179 -6.47 34.81 -25.69
CA THR A 179 -5.64 35.58 -26.63
C THR A 179 -4.40 34.79 -27.03
N VAL A 180 -4.21 34.61 -28.34
CA VAL A 180 -3.10 33.83 -28.93
C VAL A 180 -1.89 34.74 -29.19
N VAL A 181 -0.70 34.20 -28.97
CA VAL A 181 0.61 34.77 -29.27
C VAL A 181 1.21 33.91 -30.38
N GLU A 182 1.35 34.48 -31.58
CA GLU A 182 1.57 33.69 -32.81
C GLU A 182 3.03 33.72 -33.32
N SER A 183 3.96 34.39 -32.64
CA SER A 183 5.37 34.46 -33.09
C SER A 183 6.40 34.58 -31.96
N ASP A 184 7.61 34.06 -32.21
CA ASP A 184 8.81 34.21 -31.37
C ASP A 184 9.03 35.66 -30.92
N ALA A 185 8.84 36.63 -31.82
CA ALA A 185 9.03 38.05 -31.55
C ALA A 185 7.99 38.61 -30.57
N GLN A 186 6.72 38.19 -30.67
CA GLN A 186 5.69 38.55 -29.69
C GLN A 186 5.92 37.86 -28.34
N LEU A 187 6.46 36.64 -28.34
CA LEU A 187 6.84 35.95 -27.10
C LEU A 187 7.99 36.69 -26.40
N GLN A 188 9.08 37.04 -27.10
CA GLN A 188 10.19 37.82 -26.52
C GLN A 188 9.74 39.22 -26.09
N ALA A 189 8.88 39.89 -26.87
CA ALA A 189 8.32 41.21 -26.51
C ALA A 189 7.38 41.18 -25.29
N ARG A 190 6.85 40.00 -24.91
CA ARG A 190 6.12 39.79 -23.64
C ARG A 190 7.01 39.24 -22.52
N CYS A 191 8.00 38.41 -22.86
CA CYS A 191 8.98 37.82 -21.94
C CYS A 191 10.27 38.66 -21.88
N GLN A 192 10.15 39.98 -21.81
CA GLN A 192 11.31 40.90 -21.79
C GLN A 192 12.29 40.63 -20.64
N ARG A 193 11.79 39.99 -19.58
CA ARG A 193 12.52 39.52 -18.40
C ARG A 193 13.47 38.34 -18.69
N PHE A 194 13.20 37.54 -19.75
CA PHE A 194 13.84 36.24 -20.02
C PHE A 194 14.13 36.06 -21.54
N PRO A 195 15.11 36.77 -22.12
CA PRO A 195 15.29 36.86 -23.58
C PRO A 195 15.73 35.55 -24.25
N THR A 196 16.40 34.66 -23.51
CA THR A 196 17.00 33.38 -23.95
C THR A 196 16.01 32.22 -23.99
N ILE A 197 14.92 32.28 -23.23
CA ILE A 197 14.03 31.13 -22.95
C ILE A 197 13.47 30.45 -24.23
N ALA A 198 13.29 31.23 -25.30
CA ALA A 198 12.82 30.73 -26.60
C ALA A 198 13.87 29.92 -27.38
N ALA A 199 15.17 30.10 -27.09
CA ALA A 199 16.24 29.26 -27.62
C ALA A 199 16.34 27.95 -26.81
N ASP A 200 16.40 28.05 -25.48
CA ASP A 200 16.47 26.92 -24.54
C ASP A 200 15.43 25.84 -24.81
N VAL A 201 14.15 26.23 -24.90
CA VAL A 201 13.04 25.29 -25.13
C VAL A 201 13.21 24.57 -26.49
N ARG A 202 13.55 25.30 -27.56
CA ARG A 202 13.76 24.71 -28.90
C ARG A 202 14.91 23.71 -28.91
N GLN A 203 16.02 24.03 -28.22
CA GLN A 203 17.16 23.13 -28.07
C GLN A 203 16.78 21.88 -27.27
N ALA A 204 16.08 22.05 -26.14
CA ALA A 204 15.72 20.96 -25.23
C ALA A 204 14.80 19.90 -25.85
N VAL A 205 13.82 20.31 -26.67
CA VAL A 205 12.88 19.39 -27.34
C VAL A 205 13.16 19.16 -28.83
N ASN A 206 14.24 19.75 -29.37
CA ASN A 206 14.65 19.67 -30.79
C ASN A 206 13.56 20.12 -31.78
N LEU A 207 12.95 21.28 -31.54
CA LEU A 207 11.95 21.90 -32.41
C LEU A 207 12.53 23.05 -33.24
N ARG A 208 12.18 23.11 -34.53
CA ARG A 208 12.62 24.17 -35.46
C ARG A 208 12.03 25.55 -35.15
N GLN A 209 10.82 25.59 -34.62
CA GLN A 209 10.06 26.77 -34.22
C GLN A 209 9.30 26.45 -32.94
N LEU A 210 8.96 27.46 -32.14
CA LEU A 210 8.10 27.26 -30.98
C LEU A 210 6.66 26.96 -31.42
N PRO A 211 5.93 26.08 -30.71
CA PRO A 211 4.49 25.98 -30.88
C PRO A 211 3.80 27.30 -30.51
N PRO A 212 2.65 27.64 -31.11
CA PRO A 212 1.87 28.81 -30.69
C PRO A 212 1.53 28.76 -29.20
N LEU A 213 1.60 29.91 -28.53
CA LEU A 213 1.20 30.05 -27.13
C LEU A 213 -0.10 30.84 -27.03
N ALA A 214 -0.91 30.61 -26.01
CA ALA A 214 -2.04 31.47 -25.69
C ALA A 214 -2.13 31.71 -24.19
N LEU A 215 -2.43 32.96 -23.80
CA LEU A 215 -2.51 33.32 -22.38
C LEU A 215 -3.89 32.97 -21.83
N THR A 216 -3.92 32.48 -20.60
CA THR A 216 -5.13 32.03 -19.92
C THR A 216 -5.15 32.46 -18.45
N GLU A 217 -6.36 32.61 -17.90
CA GLU A 217 -6.63 32.78 -16.46
C GLU A 217 -6.70 31.43 -15.72
N LEU A 218 -6.60 30.31 -16.44
CA LEU A 218 -6.50 28.99 -15.81
C LEU A 218 -5.13 28.85 -15.12
N PRO A 219 -5.05 28.32 -13.90
CA PRO A 219 -3.81 28.30 -13.11
C PRO A 219 -2.78 27.27 -13.60
N MET A 220 -3.19 26.32 -14.46
CA MET A 220 -2.33 25.25 -14.98
C MET A 220 -1.98 25.47 -16.45
N PRO A 221 -0.72 25.27 -16.87
CA PRO A 221 -0.35 25.10 -18.27
C PRO A 221 -0.91 23.78 -18.81
N PHE A 222 -1.23 23.74 -20.11
CA PHE A 222 -1.49 22.50 -20.85
C PHE A 222 -1.53 22.71 -22.37
N VAL A 223 -1.10 21.71 -23.14
CA VAL A 223 -1.33 21.66 -24.61
C VAL A 223 -2.79 21.39 -24.96
N VAL A 224 -3.32 22.15 -25.93
CA VAL A 224 -4.62 21.89 -26.56
C VAL A 224 -4.52 21.74 -28.08
N GLY A 225 -5.37 20.88 -28.65
CA GLY A 225 -5.44 20.64 -30.10
C GLY A 225 -4.67 19.40 -30.57
N VAL A 226 -4.92 18.98 -31.82
CA VAL A 226 -4.23 17.81 -32.43
C VAL A 226 -3.60 18.17 -33.78
N TRP A 227 -4.34 18.83 -34.69
CA TRP A 227 -3.80 19.28 -35.98
C TRP A 227 -3.02 20.59 -35.90
N ARG A 228 -3.34 21.41 -34.89
CA ARG A 228 -2.65 22.64 -34.51
C ARG A 228 -2.57 22.64 -32.98
N PRO A 229 -1.50 22.07 -32.40
CA PRO A 229 -1.32 22.07 -30.96
C PRO A 229 -0.81 23.44 -30.49
N THR A 230 -1.44 23.99 -29.44
CA THR A 230 -1.14 25.29 -28.84
C THR A 230 -0.86 25.07 -27.36
N ILE A 231 0.19 25.70 -26.82
CA ILE A 231 0.49 25.69 -25.38
C ILE A 231 -0.37 26.77 -24.72
N LEU A 232 -1.21 26.41 -23.75
CA LEU A 232 -1.87 27.38 -22.88
C LEU A 232 -0.97 27.69 -21.68
N LEU A 233 -0.78 28.96 -21.38
CA LEU A 233 0.15 29.44 -20.36
C LEU A 233 -0.56 30.37 -19.35
N PRO A 234 -0.52 30.09 -18.03
CA PRO A 234 -1.10 30.95 -17.02
C PRO A 234 -0.45 32.34 -17.02
N GLN A 235 -1.25 33.41 -16.95
CA GLN A 235 -0.72 34.78 -16.87
C GLN A 235 0.10 35.03 -15.60
N THR A 236 -0.26 34.38 -14.50
CA THR A 236 0.48 34.39 -13.23
C THR A 236 1.90 33.83 -13.39
N LEU A 237 2.10 32.79 -14.19
CA LEU A 237 3.43 32.19 -14.40
C LEU A 237 4.38 33.12 -15.17
N LEU A 238 3.86 33.97 -16.08
CA LEU A 238 4.65 35.00 -16.75
C LEU A 238 4.93 36.23 -15.85
N ARG A 239 3.98 36.59 -14.97
CA ARG A 239 4.09 37.76 -14.10
C ARG A 239 4.99 37.49 -12.90
N ASP A 240 4.71 36.40 -12.19
CA ASP A 240 5.20 36.15 -10.83
C ASP A 240 6.30 35.07 -10.79
N GLY A 241 6.28 34.11 -11.72
CA GLY A 241 7.23 32.97 -11.74
C GLY A 241 8.68 33.36 -12.02
N SER A 242 9.61 32.47 -11.67
CA SER A 242 11.03 32.56 -12.02
C SER A 242 11.34 32.09 -13.44
N GLU A 243 12.54 32.38 -13.93
CA GLU A 243 13.02 31.92 -15.24
C GLU A 243 13.03 30.38 -15.33
N ALA A 244 13.41 29.71 -14.24
CA ALA A 244 13.49 28.26 -14.17
C ALA A 244 12.11 27.60 -14.22
N GLU A 245 11.15 28.06 -13.40
CA GLU A 245 9.77 27.55 -13.45
C GLU A 245 9.18 27.65 -14.85
N LEU A 246 9.32 28.82 -15.48
CA LEU A 246 8.77 29.09 -16.80
C LEU A 246 9.46 28.24 -17.89
N ARG A 247 10.79 28.06 -17.78
CA ARG A 247 11.58 27.24 -18.71
C ARG A 247 11.23 25.76 -18.59
N ASP A 248 11.14 25.24 -17.38
CA ASP A 248 10.81 23.84 -17.09
C ASP A 248 9.39 23.49 -17.57
N VAL A 249 8.42 24.37 -17.28
CA VAL A 249 7.03 24.25 -17.79
C VAL A 249 7.00 24.26 -19.32
N LEU A 250 7.70 25.21 -19.97
CA LEU A 250 7.69 25.29 -21.44
C LEU A 250 8.41 24.10 -22.10
N ILE A 251 9.43 23.52 -21.47
CA ILE A 251 10.07 22.27 -21.93
C ILE A 251 9.09 21.08 -21.81
N HIS A 252 8.35 20.97 -20.70
CA HIS A 252 7.34 19.91 -20.51
C HIS A 252 6.23 19.97 -21.55
N GLU A 253 5.60 21.14 -21.73
CA GLU A 253 4.50 21.30 -22.68
C GLU A 253 4.97 21.15 -24.14
N ALA A 254 6.15 21.68 -24.49
CA ALA A 254 6.73 21.50 -25.82
C ALA A 254 7.11 20.03 -26.10
N ALA A 255 7.43 19.23 -25.08
CA ALA A 255 7.73 17.81 -25.24
C ALA A 255 6.48 17.01 -25.68
N HIS A 256 5.29 17.28 -25.12
CA HIS A 256 4.04 16.68 -25.61
C HIS A 256 3.82 16.96 -27.11
N ILE A 257 4.12 18.18 -27.56
CA ILE A 257 3.98 18.59 -28.96
C ILE A 257 5.01 17.89 -29.86
N ALA A 258 6.29 17.90 -29.47
CA ALA A 258 7.37 17.25 -30.21
C ALA A 258 7.17 15.73 -30.36
N ARG A 259 6.47 15.10 -29.40
CA ARG A 259 6.12 13.68 -29.39
C ARG A 259 4.83 13.33 -30.12
N GLY A 260 4.02 14.32 -30.49
CA GLY A 260 2.70 14.10 -31.10
C GLY A 260 1.66 13.53 -30.14
N ASP A 261 1.79 13.76 -28.84
CA ASP A 261 0.97 13.14 -27.77
C ASP A 261 -0.54 13.36 -27.96
N GLY A 262 -0.98 14.42 -28.63
CA GLY A 262 -2.39 14.64 -28.99
C GLY A 262 -2.97 13.57 -29.93
N TRP A 263 -2.17 13.02 -30.85
CA TRP A 263 -2.56 11.88 -31.69
C TRP A 263 -2.68 10.60 -30.88
N ILE A 264 -1.78 10.41 -29.91
CA ILE A 264 -1.83 9.27 -28.98
C ILE A 264 -3.12 9.37 -28.16
N HIS A 265 -3.43 10.54 -27.59
CA HIS A 265 -4.66 10.75 -26.85
C HIS A 265 -5.92 10.48 -27.70
N LEU A 266 -5.93 10.88 -28.98
CA LEU A 266 -7.01 10.54 -29.91
C LEU A 266 -7.16 9.02 -30.10
N ALA A 267 -6.06 8.28 -30.32
CA ALA A 267 -6.09 6.82 -30.44
C ALA A 267 -6.57 6.12 -29.15
N GLN A 268 -6.10 6.58 -27.99
CA GLN A 268 -6.55 6.09 -26.67
C GLN A 268 -8.07 6.29 -26.50
N ARG A 269 -8.61 7.46 -26.88
CA ARG A 269 -10.05 7.74 -26.84
C ARG A 269 -10.83 6.83 -27.80
N THR A 270 -10.37 6.65 -29.04
CA THR A 270 -11.00 5.72 -30.00
C THR A 270 -11.07 4.29 -29.45
N ALA A 271 -9.99 3.79 -28.82
CA ALA A 271 -10.01 2.48 -28.18
C ALA A 271 -11.03 2.40 -27.03
N SER A 272 -11.09 3.42 -26.15
CA SER A 272 -12.10 3.49 -25.09
C SER A 272 -13.55 3.72 -25.58
N LEU A 273 -13.76 4.15 -26.83
CA LEU A 273 -15.10 4.20 -27.44
C LEU A 273 -15.53 2.80 -27.92
N LEU A 274 -14.67 2.13 -28.68
CA LEU A 274 -14.94 0.79 -29.24
C LEU A 274 -15.04 -0.29 -28.15
N TRP A 275 -14.28 -0.13 -27.07
CA TRP A 275 -14.12 -1.12 -26.00
C TRP A 275 -14.47 -0.53 -24.63
N TRP A 276 -15.54 0.26 -24.56
CA TRP A 276 -15.96 1.00 -23.36
C TRP A 276 -16.14 0.13 -22.11
N TRP A 277 -16.44 -1.16 -22.28
CA TRP A 277 -16.63 -2.15 -21.21
C TRP A 277 -15.37 -2.93 -20.83
N HIS A 278 -14.26 -2.83 -21.58
CA HIS A 278 -13.11 -3.74 -21.45
C HIS A 278 -12.06 -3.22 -20.44
N PRO A 279 -11.86 -3.89 -19.28
CA PRO A 279 -11.07 -3.33 -18.18
C PRO A 279 -9.56 -3.25 -18.49
N LEU A 280 -9.02 -4.16 -19.30
CA LEU A 280 -7.60 -4.16 -19.64
C LEU A 280 -7.24 -2.98 -20.56
N ILE A 281 -8.17 -2.54 -21.42
CA ILE A 281 -7.95 -1.36 -22.28
C ILE A 281 -7.93 -0.07 -21.45
N HIS A 282 -8.79 0.04 -20.42
CA HIS A 282 -8.74 1.18 -19.51
C HIS A 282 -7.43 1.21 -18.69
N ARG A 283 -6.95 0.04 -18.21
CA ARG A 283 -5.63 -0.08 -17.56
C ARG A 283 -4.48 0.25 -18.51
N LEU A 284 -4.52 -0.23 -19.76
CA LEU A 284 -3.53 0.08 -20.80
C LEU A 284 -3.48 1.57 -21.11
N ASN A 285 -4.64 2.22 -21.24
CA ASN A 285 -4.73 3.67 -21.45
C ASN A 285 -4.17 4.47 -20.27
N GLN A 286 -4.39 4.03 -19.02
CA GLN A 286 -3.77 4.63 -17.83
C GLN A 286 -2.24 4.46 -17.83
N ALA A 287 -1.73 3.27 -18.16
CA ALA A 287 -0.29 3.01 -18.25
C ALA A 287 0.41 3.85 -19.35
N ILE A 288 -0.24 4.02 -20.51
CA ILE A 288 0.24 4.91 -21.58
C ILE A 288 0.22 6.38 -21.11
N ALA A 289 -0.84 6.82 -20.44
CA ALA A 289 -0.93 8.20 -19.93
C ALA A 289 0.18 8.51 -18.93
N ARG A 290 0.35 7.68 -17.88
CA ARG A 290 1.47 7.80 -16.92
C ARG A 290 2.83 7.81 -17.64
N SER A 291 3.04 6.89 -18.58
CA SER A 291 4.31 6.80 -19.33
C SER A 291 4.56 7.97 -20.29
N ARG A 292 3.55 8.80 -20.61
CA ARG A 292 3.72 10.03 -21.40
C ARG A 292 4.25 11.15 -20.52
N GLU A 293 3.60 11.41 -19.39
CA GLU A 293 4.03 12.42 -18.42
C GLU A 293 5.45 12.15 -17.91
N GLU A 294 5.74 10.90 -17.51
CA GLU A 294 7.08 10.47 -17.06
C GLU A 294 8.19 10.66 -18.13
N ILE A 295 7.82 10.76 -19.42
CA ILE A 295 8.77 11.08 -20.50
C ILE A 295 8.89 12.60 -20.71
N CYS A 296 7.82 13.37 -20.56
CA CYS A 296 7.90 14.83 -20.61
C CYS A 296 8.71 15.40 -19.44
N ASP A 297 8.53 14.85 -18.22
CA ASP A 297 9.45 15.03 -17.08
C ASP A 297 10.92 14.80 -17.52
N ASN A 298 11.18 13.69 -18.23
CA ASN A 298 12.52 13.29 -18.68
C ASN A 298 13.12 14.23 -19.77
N TYR A 299 12.34 15.15 -20.36
CA TYR A 299 12.89 16.23 -21.19
C TYR A 299 13.39 17.39 -20.33
N VAL A 300 12.72 17.71 -19.22
CA VAL A 300 13.17 18.73 -18.25
C VAL A 300 14.43 18.27 -17.51
N LEU A 301 14.43 17.05 -16.98
CA LEU A 301 15.56 16.42 -16.26
C LEU A 301 16.86 16.23 -17.08
N ARG A 302 16.85 16.56 -18.38
CA ARG A 302 18.05 16.60 -19.23
C ARG A 302 18.72 17.97 -19.27
N HIS A 303 18.05 18.99 -18.75
CA HIS A 303 18.40 20.41 -18.90
C HIS A 303 18.21 21.20 -17.60
N GLY A 304 17.91 20.54 -16.48
CA GLY A 304 17.64 21.11 -15.15
C GLY A 304 17.72 20.04 -14.07
N ASP A 305 17.70 20.46 -12.80
CA ASP A 305 17.81 19.57 -11.63
C ASP A 305 16.48 18.93 -11.22
N ALA A 306 16.54 17.74 -10.61
CA ALA A 306 15.37 16.97 -10.18
C ALA A 306 14.66 17.56 -8.96
N VAL A 307 15.39 18.14 -8.00
CA VAL A 307 14.79 18.80 -6.82
C VAL A 307 14.19 20.15 -7.23
N GLN A 308 14.90 20.90 -8.07
CA GLN A 308 14.38 22.14 -8.66
C GLN A 308 13.09 21.90 -9.46
N TYR A 309 13.04 20.90 -10.34
CA TYR A 309 11.84 20.59 -11.10
C TYR A 309 10.70 20.05 -10.21
N ALA A 310 11.01 19.29 -9.15
CA ALA A 310 10.01 18.88 -8.17
C ALA A 310 9.39 20.10 -7.45
N GLN A 311 10.17 21.12 -7.12
CA GLN A 311 9.65 22.40 -6.59
C GLN A 311 8.77 23.12 -7.62
N THR A 312 9.20 23.23 -8.88
CA THR A 312 8.39 23.81 -9.98
C THR A 312 7.02 23.12 -10.10
N LEU A 313 6.95 21.80 -9.93
CA LEU A 313 5.68 21.05 -9.93
C LEU A 313 4.84 21.27 -8.67
N LEU A 314 5.46 21.50 -7.51
CA LEU A 314 4.77 21.78 -6.25
C LEU A 314 4.19 23.20 -6.23
N ASP A 315 4.98 24.22 -6.54
CA ASP A 315 4.56 25.62 -6.66
C ASP A 315 3.36 25.76 -7.61
N LEU A 316 3.37 25.02 -8.71
CA LEU A 316 2.31 25.00 -9.71
C LEU A 316 1.02 24.30 -9.21
N ALA A 317 1.15 23.29 -8.35
CA ALA A 317 0.03 22.64 -7.69
C ALA A 317 -0.59 23.52 -6.59
N GLU A 318 0.23 24.23 -5.80
CA GLU A 318 -0.24 25.19 -4.81
C GLU A 318 -1.02 26.34 -5.48
N ARG A 319 -0.46 26.93 -6.55
CA ARG A 319 -1.11 27.97 -7.38
C ARG A 319 -2.40 27.51 -8.07
N SER A 320 -2.76 26.22 -8.02
CA SER A 320 -3.97 25.65 -8.62
C SER A 320 -4.92 24.97 -7.62
N ALA A 321 -4.61 24.97 -6.31
CA ALA A 321 -5.39 24.28 -5.27
C ALA A 321 -6.87 24.71 -5.24
N ASP A 322 -7.15 26.01 -5.36
CA ASP A 322 -8.50 26.59 -5.32
C ASP A 322 -9.43 26.06 -6.44
N TRP A 323 -8.85 25.56 -7.54
CA TRP A 323 -9.60 25.13 -8.74
C TRP A 323 -10.07 23.67 -8.71
N GLY A 324 -9.81 22.94 -7.62
CA GLY A 324 -10.11 21.50 -7.50
C GLY A 324 -11.55 21.10 -7.79
N ARG A 325 -12.53 22.00 -7.61
CA ARG A 325 -13.96 21.76 -7.92
C ARG A 325 -14.30 21.89 -9.42
N ILE A 326 -13.53 22.64 -10.20
CA ILE A 326 -13.85 23.00 -11.59
C ILE A 326 -13.21 22.02 -12.58
N ALA A 327 -11.94 21.69 -12.40
CA ALA A 327 -11.13 20.96 -13.39
C ALA A 327 -11.69 19.57 -13.84
N PRO A 328 -12.32 18.76 -12.97
CA PRO A 328 -12.96 17.50 -13.39
C PRO A 328 -14.15 17.71 -14.34
N SER A 329 -14.92 18.80 -14.16
CA SER A 329 -16.11 19.10 -14.97
C SER A 329 -15.80 19.45 -16.43
N LEU A 330 -14.57 19.91 -16.68
CA LEU A 330 -14.02 20.26 -17.98
C LEU A 330 -13.24 19.12 -18.63
N GLY A 331 -12.94 18.05 -17.88
CA GLY A 331 -12.15 16.91 -18.34
C GLY A 331 -10.67 17.21 -18.55
N ILE A 332 -10.13 18.25 -17.89
CA ILE A 332 -8.73 18.67 -17.98
C ILE A 332 -7.83 17.67 -17.23
N LEU A 333 -8.20 17.32 -15.99
CA LEU A 333 -7.42 16.38 -15.18
C LEU A 333 -7.70 14.93 -15.60
N GLY A 334 -6.67 14.28 -16.14
CA GLY A 334 -6.70 12.87 -16.52
C GLY A 334 -6.23 11.94 -15.39
N THR A 335 -7.14 11.10 -14.90
CA THR A 335 -6.87 9.81 -14.22
C THR A 335 -5.76 9.75 -13.14
N ARG A 336 -6.17 9.86 -11.87
CA ARG A 336 -5.63 9.10 -10.71
C ARG A 336 -4.11 8.82 -10.70
N TRP A 337 -3.28 9.83 -10.91
CA TRP A 337 -1.84 9.81 -10.65
C TRP A 337 -1.56 11.04 -9.79
N THR A 338 -1.03 10.86 -8.57
CA THR A 338 -0.86 11.97 -7.62
C THR A 338 0.42 12.75 -7.96
N LEU A 339 0.46 14.03 -7.55
CA LEU A 339 1.66 14.86 -7.64
C LEU A 339 2.85 14.20 -6.91
N GLU A 340 2.56 13.61 -5.75
CA GLU A 340 3.46 12.78 -4.94
C GLU A 340 4.10 11.63 -5.75
N ASP A 341 3.30 10.87 -6.50
CA ASP A 341 3.74 9.79 -7.41
C ASP A 341 4.72 10.33 -8.50
N ARG A 342 4.55 11.60 -8.92
CA ARG A 342 5.51 12.30 -9.80
C ARG A 342 6.79 12.64 -9.07
N ILE A 343 6.70 13.34 -7.93
CA ILE A 343 7.85 13.84 -7.16
C ILE A 343 8.71 12.67 -6.64
N HIS A 344 8.11 11.68 -5.99
CA HIS A 344 8.80 10.44 -5.61
C HIS A 344 9.36 9.69 -6.83
N GLY A 345 8.67 9.77 -7.98
CA GLY A 345 9.20 9.29 -9.26
C GLY A 345 10.41 10.08 -9.78
N LEU A 346 10.52 11.38 -9.53
CA LEU A 346 11.64 12.23 -9.96
C LEU A 346 12.90 11.99 -9.11
N LEU A 347 12.73 11.82 -7.80
CA LEU A 347 13.82 11.76 -6.82
C LEU A 347 14.50 10.37 -6.70
N LYS A 348 14.06 9.35 -7.45
CA LYS A 348 14.67 8.01 -7.42
C LYS A 348 16.03 7.96 -8.13
N PRO A 349 17.14 7.58 -7.45
CA PRO A 349 18.47 7.53 -8.06
C PRO A 349 18.59 6.64 -9.30
N GLU A 350 17.77 5.60 -9.41
CA GLU A 350 17.78 4.66 -10.54
C GLU A 350 16.99 5.13 -11.79
N ARG A 351 16.32 6.29 -11.74
CA ARG A 351 15.43 6.74 -12.83
C ARG A 351 16.20 6.94 -14.14
N LYS A 352 15.85 6.14 -15.15
CA LYS A 352 16.44 6.26 -16.48
C LYS A 352 15.75 7.38 -17.26
N THR A 353 16.44 8.51 -17.42
CA THR A 353 16.05 9.72 -18.19
C THR A 353 16.00 9.50 -19.71
N MET A 354 15.61 8.29 -20.15
CA MET A 354 15.40 7.94 -21.55
C MET A 354 14.08 8.54 -22.03
N THR A 355 14.12 9.31 -23.14
CA THR A 355 12.93 9.85 -23.80
C THR A 355 12.41 8.96 -24.94
N THR A 356 13.23 8.04 -25.44
CA THR A 356 12.89 7.09 -26.52
C THR A 356 13.48 5.71 -26.27
N ALA A 357 12.84 4.66 -26.80
CA ALA A 357 13.33 3.28 -26.74
C ALA A 357 14.28 2.95 -27.91
N LYS A 358 15.27 2.07 -27.67
CA LYS A 358 16.18 1.60 -28.74
C LYS A 358 15.44 0.68 -29.72
N ARG A 359 15.46 1.01 -31.02
CA ARG A 359 14.77 0.30 -32.12
C ARG A 359 14.70 -1.24 -32.03
N PRO A 360 15.80 -2.00 -31.82
CA PRO A 360 15.73 -3.47 -31.76
C PRO A 360 14.87 -4.01 -30.61
N VAL A 361 14.79 -3.29 -29.48
CA VAL A 361 13.94 -3.69 -28.34
C VAL A 361 12.46 -3.54 -28.70
N SER A 362 12.09 -2.45 -29.40
CA SER A 362 10.73 -2.25 -29.89
C SER A 362 10.31 -3.29 -30.93
N LEU A 363 11.23 -3.75 -31.79
CA LEU A 363 10.98 -4.81 -32.77
C LEU A 363 10.76 -6.17 -32.08
N LEU A 364 11.56 -6.51 -31.07
CA LEU A 364 11.37 -7.74 -30.29
C LEU A 364 10.02 -7.73 -29.54
N ILE A 365 9.65 -6.60 -28.95
CA ILE A 365 8.35 -6.43 -28.27
C ILE A 365 7.18 -6.60 -29.25
N ALA A 366 7.29 -6.03 -30.46
CA ALA A 366 6.28 -6.21 -31.50
C ALA A 366 6.19 -7.68 -31.97
N LEU A 367 7.32 -8.36 -32.14
CA LEU A 367 7.37 -9.78 -32.49
C LEU A 367 6.69 -10.65 -31.44
N LEU A 368 6.96 -10.40 -30.14
CA LEU A 368 6.36 -11.14 -29.03
C LEU A 368 4.84 -10.89 -28.90
N LEU A 369 4.39 -9.64 -29.06
CA LEU A 369 2.96 -9.31 -29.08
C LEU A 369 2.23 -9.96 -30.27
N VAL A 370 2.87 -10.04 -31.44
CA VAL A 370 2.33 -10.77 -32.60
C VAL A 370 2.35 -12.28 -32.35
N ALA A 371 3.41 -12.84 -31.76
CA ALA A 371 3.46 -14.27 -31.43
C ALA A 371 2.37 -14.69 -30.42
N ALA A 372 2.07 -13.84 -29.43
CA ALA A 372 0.93 -14.05 -28.52
C ALA A 372 -0.42 -14.08 -29.27
N CYS A 373 -0.58 -13.29 -30.33
CA CYS A 373 -1.74 -13.34 -31.24
C CYS A 373 -1.79 -14.56 -32.17
N TRP A 374 -0.83 -15.49 -32.11
CA TRP A 374 -0.81 -16.73 -32.89
C TRP A 374 -0.78 -17.99 -32.02
N LEU A 375 0.02 -18.01 -30.94
CA LEU A 375 0.20 -19.19 -30.07
C LEU A 375 -1.10 -19.68 -29.41
N ILE A 376 -2.02 -18.77 -29.11
CA ILE A 376 -3.33 -19.11 -28.50
C ILE A 376 -4.22 -19.91 -29.48
N GLY A 377 -3.96 -19.86 -30.79
CA GLY A 377 -4.64 -20.68 -31.80
C GLY A 377 -4.08 -22.09 -31.98
N GLY A 378 -2.95 -22.44 -31.35
CA GLY A 378 -2.20 -23.68 -31.64
C GLY A 378 -2.63 -24.93 -30.85
N VAL A 379 -3.41 -24.78 -29.78
CA VAL A 379 -3.71 -25.87 -28.83
C VAL A 379 -5.04 -26.56 -29.17
N ASN A 380 -5.05 -27.40 -30.23
CA ASN A 380 -6.15 -28.31 -30.56
C ASN A 380 -5.65 -29.50 -31.41
N ALA A 381 -4.82 -30.37 -30.82
CA ALA A 381 -4.32 -31.60 -31.47
C ALA A 381 -3.86 -32.67 -30.45
N VAL A 382 -4.69 -32.96 -29.44
CA VAL A 382 -4.53 -34.15 -28.58
C VAL A 382 -5.92 -34.78 -28.41
N GLU A 383 -6.12 -35.97 -28.96
CA GLU A 383 -7.33 -36.74 -28.74
C GLU A 383 -7.30 -37.37 -27.33
N PRO A 384 -8.42 -37.35 -26.56
CA PRO A 384 -8.47 -38.04 -25.27
C PRO A 384 -8.51 -39.56 -25.50
N ASN A 385 -7.36 -40.21 -25.36
CA ASN A 385 -7.29 -41.67 -25.43
C ASN A 385 -8.09 -42.30 -24.27
N GLN A 386 -8.94 -43.28 -24.57
CA GLN A 386 -9.82 -43.90 -23.59
C GLN A 386 -9.08 -44.98 -22.78
N ALA A 387 -8.76 -44.68 -21.52
CA ALA A 387 -8.37 -45.70 -20.54
C ALA A 387 -9.60 -46.41 -19.96
N GLN A 388 -9.55 -47.74 -19.88
CA GLN A 388 -10.62 -48.55 -19.29
C GLN A 388 -10.53 -48.59 -17.75
N PRO A 389 -11.65 -48.70 -17.01
CA PRO A 389 -11.65 -48.79 -15.56
C PRO A 389 -11.65 -50.25 -15.06
N THR A 390 -10.79 -50.58 -14.09
CA THR A 390 -10.86 -51.83 -13.29
C THR A 390 -9.92 -51.71 -12.06
N PRO A 391 -10.22 -52.39 -10.93
CA PRO A 391 -11.42 -52.26 -10.12
C PRO A 391 -11.12 -51.69 -8.72
N THR A 392 -12.17 -51.37 -7.95
CA THR A 392 -12.08 -51.02 -6.53
C THR A 392 -11.58 -52.18 -5.67
N ALA A 393 -10.86 -51.85 -4.59
CA ALA A 393 -10.65 -52.71 -3.43
C ALA A 393 -11.10 -51.94 -2.17
N ASP A 394 -11.67 -52.65 -1.18
CA ASP A 394 -12.39 -52.03 -0.06
C ASP A 394 -11.51 -51.45 1.05
N ASN A 395 -12.09 -50.50 1.78
CA ASN A 395 -11.54 -49.96 3.03
C ASN A 395 -11.22 -51.06 4.05
N ASN A 396 -10.19 -50.83 4.88
CA ASN A 396 -10.44 -50.77 6.31
C ASN A 396 -9.42 -49.97 7.12
N GLN A 397 -9.83 -49.69 8.37
CA GLN A 397 -9.15 -48.83 9.34
C GLN A 397 -7.77 -49.35 9.75
N ALA A 398 -6.83 -48.42 9.97
CA ALA A 398 -5.67 -48.64 10.83
C ALA A 398 -5.46 -47.40 11.73
N ALA A 399 -5.46 -47.60 13.05
CA ALA A 399 -5.05 -46.58 14.00
C ALA A 399 -3.52 -46.44 14.01
N ALA A 400 -3.01 -45.31 14.51
CA ALA A 400 -1.58 -45.04 14.54
C ALA A 400 -0.81 -46.08 15.39
N ALA A 401 -0.02 -46.91 14.70
CA ALA A 401 1.04 -47.72 15.28
C ALA A 401 2.38 -47.23 14.73
N ALA A 402 3.45 -47.30 15.53
CA ALA A 402 4.77 -46.90 15.08
C ALA A 402 5.22 -47.74 13.86
N PRO A 403 5.84 -47.13 12.83
CA PRO A 403 6.20 -47.85 11.61
C PRO A 403 7.21 -48.96 11.89
N GLN A 404 6.92 -50.17 11.39
CA GLN A 404 7.86 -51.29 11.44
C GLN A 404 9.02 -51.02 10.47
N LEU A 405 10.24 -51.05 10.98
CA LEU A 405 11.44 -50.79 10.19
C LEU A 405 11.71 -51.95 9.23
N LYS A 406 11.74 -51.68 7.94
CA LYS A 406 12.13 -52.65 6.91
C LYS A 406 13.64 -52.62 6.72
N GLN A 407 14.29 -53.78 6.68
CA GLN A 407 15.70 -53.88 6.29
C GLN A 407 15.85 -53.95 4.76
N VAL A 408 16.84 -53.24 4.24
CA VAL A 408 17.24 -53.21 2.82
C VAL A 408 18.77 -53.28 2.70
N THR A 409 19.26 -53.61 1.51
CA THR A 409 20.69 -53.53 1.15
C THR A 409 20.92 -52.32 0.27
N VAL A 410 21.86 -51.45 0.64
CA VAL A 410 22.30 -50.30 -0.15
C VAL A 410 23.62 -50.64 -0.83
N ARG A 411 23.67 -50.61 -2.16
CA ARG A 411 24.91 -50.78 -2.93
C ARG A 411 25.11 -49.66 -3.94
N GLY A 412 26.31 -49.55 -4.48
CA GLY A 412 26.59 -48.51 -5.46
C GLY A 412 28.04 -48.42 -5.92
N THR A 413 28.32 -47.35 -6.66
CA THR A 413 29.67 -46.98 -7.10
C THR A 413 29.93 -45.51 -6.80
N CYS A 414 31.11 -45.19 -6.27
CA CYS A 414 31.66 -43.83 -6.30
C CYS A 414 32.50 -43.66 -7.57
N VAL A 415 32.18 -42.64 -8.36
CA VAL A 415 32.94 -42.26 -9.56
C VAL A 415 33.26 -40.78 -9.58
N ASP A 416 34.21 -40.36 -10.42
CA ASP A 416 34.50 -38.96 -10.68
C ASP A 416 33.66 -38.37 -11.84
N GLU A 417 33.94 -37.12 -12.21
CA GLU A 417 33.30 -36.43 -13.33
C GLU A 417 33.57 -37.11 -14.69
N GLN A 418 34.69 -37.83 -14.80
CA GLN A 418 35.13 -38.60 -15.95
C GLN A 418 34.68 -40.08 -15.88
N LEU A 419 33.77 -40.41 -14.94
CA LEU A 419 33.23 -41.73 -14.64
C LEU A 419 34.30 -42.78 -14.25
N GLN A 420 35.48 -42.36 -13.81
CA GLN A 420 36.51 -43.28 -13.31
C GLN A 420 36.19 -43.69 -11.86
N PRO A 421 36.50 -44.94 -11.46
CA PRO A 421 36.16 -45.46 -10.13
C PRO A 421 36.97 -44.79 -9.02
N VAL A 422 36.28 -44.35 -7.97
CA VAL A 422 36.88 -43.66 -6.82
C VAL A 422 36.95 -44.62 -5.64
N ALA A 423 38.07 -45.36 -5.55
CA ALA A 423 38.38 -46.28 -4.45
C ALA A 423 38.69 -45.54 -3.13
N GLU A 424 38.51 -46.23 -1.99
CA GLU A 424 38.75 -45.74 -0.61
C GLU A 424 37.95 -44.50 -0.19
N ALA A 425 36.88 -44.15 -0.91
CA ALA A 425 35.92 -43.15 -0.47
C ALA A 425 35.12 -43.69 0.73
N LEU A 426 34.97 -42.88 1.77
CA LEU A 426 34.04 -43.16 2.86
C LEU A 426 32.62 -42.94 2.32
N VAL A 427 31.71 -43.89 2.57
CA VAL A 427 30.28 -43.78 2.27
C VAL A 427 29.50 -43.97 3.58
N THR A 428 28.72 -42.96 3.95
CA THR A 428 27.91 -42.89 5.17
C THR A 428 26.44 -42.82 4.77
N ILE A 429 25.61 -43.76 5.27
CA ILE A 429 24.17 -43.82 5.05
C ILE A 429 23.44 -43.33 6.30
N VAL A 430 22.51 -42.39 6.11
CA VAL A 430 21.81 -41.70 7.21
C VAL A 430 20.30 -41.81 7.00
N ARG A 431 19.57 -42.23 8.04
CA ARG A 431 18.11 -42.22 8.09
C ARG A 431 17.63 -40.94 8.75
N ARG A 432 16.71 -40.22 8.11
CA ARG A 432 15.97 -39.09 8.71
C ARG A 432 14.70 -39.60 9.42
N SER A 433 14.28 -38.95 10.50
CA SER A 433 13.02 -39.27 11.18
C SER A 433 11.77 -38.88 10.37
N PRO A 434 10.59 -39.50 10.61
CA PRO A 434 9.35 -39.20 9.88
C PRO A 434 8.84 -37.76 10.01
N ASP A 435 9.19 -37.08 11.09
CA ASP A 435 8.95 -35.66 11.37
C ASP A 435 9.93 -34.71 10.63
N TYR A 436 10.98 -35.25 9.99
CA TYR A 436 12.07 -34.53 9.33
C TYR A 436 13.03 -33.76 10.27
N GLU A 437 12.83 -33.81 11.60
CA GLU A 437 13.55 -32.98 12.59
C GLU A 437 14.85 -33.61 13.14
N SER A 438 15.08 -34.91 12.93
CA SER A 438 16.28 -35.61 13.40
C SER A 438 16.85 -36.60 12.37
N ALA A 439 18.09 -37.05 12.60
CA ALA A 439 18.78 -38.02 11.75
C ALA A 439 19.64 -38.97 12.57
N VAL A 440 19.88 -40.17 12.04
CA VAL A 440 20.71 -41.22 12.65
C VAL A 440 21.55 -41.89 11.55
N VAL A 441 22.86 -42.02 11.77
CA VAL A 441 23.73 -42.81 10.89
C VAL A 441 23.37 -44.29 11.05
N VAL A 442 22.98 -44.93 9.95
CA VAL A 442 22.50 -46.34 9.91
C VAL A 442 23.48 -47.29 9.23
N GLY A 443 24.58 -46.79 8.67
CA GLY A 443 25.68 -47.62 8.18
C GLY A 443 26.82 -46.81 7.58
N GLU A 444 28.05 -47.30 7.69
CA GLU A 444 29.25 -46.71 7.06
C GLU A 444 30.09 -47.80 6.41
N THR A 445 30.69 -47.48 5.26
CA THR A 445 31.52 -48.40 4.48
C THR A 445 32.58 -47.64 3.66
N ARG A 446 33.47 -48.37 2.98
CA ARG A 446 34.47 -47.80 2.05
C ARG A 446 34.40 -48.45 0.69
N THR A 447 34.66 -47.68 -0.35
CA THR A 447 34.67 -48.22 -1.72
C THR A 447 35.90 -49.06 -2.02
N ASN A 448 35.68 -50.18 -2.72
CA ASN A 448 36.75 -51.07 -3.15
C ASN A 448 37.59 -50.46 -4.32
N ALA A 449 38.56 -51.22 -4.84
CA ALA A 449 39.41 -50.79 -5.95
C ALA A 449 38.66 -50.47 -7.26
N ALA A 450 37.45 -51.00 -7.46
CA ALA A 450 36.55 -50.69 -8.58
C ALA A 450 35.55 -49.56 -8.24
N GLY A 451 35.71 -48.89 -7.10
CA GLY A 451 34.82 -47.82 -6.63
C GLY A 451 33.49 -48.30 -6.07
N GLU A 452 33.28 -49.62 -5.93
CA GLU A 452 32.01 -50.22 -5.52
C GLU A 452 31.88 -50.25 -3.98
N PHE A 453 30.65 -50.13 -3.47
CA PHE A 453 30.32 -50.31 -2.06
C PHE A 453 29.01 -51.10 -1.88
N GLU A 454 28.88 -51.79 -0.74
CA GLU A 454 27.64 -52.44 -0.30
C GLU A 454 27.49 -52.35 1.23
N LEU A 455 26.25 -52.21 1.69
CA LEU A 455 25.80 -52.17 3.09
C LEU A 455 24.48 -52.92 3.21
N SER A 456 24.51 -54.13 3.77
CA SER A 456 23.32 -54.96 4.01
C SER A 456 22.68 -54.64 5.38
N GLY A 457 21.37 -54.81 5.50
CA GLY A 457 20.66 -54.67 6.78
C GLY A 457 20.35 -53.23 7.20
N VAL A 458 20.45 -52.26 6.28
CA VAL A 458 20.09 -50.86 6.53
C VAL A 458 18.58 -50.77 6.75
N GLU A 459 18.16 -50.22 7.88
CA GLU A 459 16.75 -50.08 8.26
C GLU A 459 16.13 -48.78 7.71
N THR A 460 15.00 -48.87 7.00
CA THR A 460 14.16 -47.74 6.53
C THR A 460 12.77 -47.79 7.17
N ALA A 461 12.18 -46.62 7.42
CA ALA A 461 10.83 -46.44 7.98
C ALA A 461 9.80 -46.00 6.92
N LEU A 462 10.24 -45.25 5.91
CA LEU A 462 9.39 -44.69 4.84
C LEU A 462 10.06 -44.85 3.47
N PRO A 463 10.20 -46.10 2.96
CA PRO A 463 10.93 -46.40 1.73
C PRO A 463 10.39 -45.66 0.50
N GLU A 464 9.08 -45.46 0.43
CA GLU A 464 8.38 -44.75 -0.66
C GLU A 464 8.60 -43.21 -0.64
N ARG A 465 9.27 -42.67 0.39
CA ARG A 465 9.50 -41.22 0.55
C ARG A 465 10.98 -40.82 0.61
N GLY A 466 11.91 -41.75 0.39
CA GLY A 466 13.35 -41.46 0.37
C GLY A 466 13.88 -40.95 1.72
N ASP A 467 13.63 -41.69 2.80
CA ASP A 467 14.08 -41.37 4.15
C ASP A 467 15.59 -41.59 4.40
N LEU A 468 16.25 -42.29 3.47
CA LEU A 468 17.70 -42.53 3.49
C LEU A 468 18.48 -41.55 2.59
N ILE A 469 19.59 -41.04 3.13
CA ILE A 469 20.58 -40.20 2.43
C ILE A 469 21.90 -40.96 2.36
N ALA A 470 22.54 -40.96 1.19
CA ALA A 470 23.91 -41.43 1.01
C ALA A 470 24.85 -40.23 0.84
N ALA A 471 25.84 -40.13 1.73
CA ALA A 471 26.93 -39.17 1.67
C ALA A 471 28.25 -39.88 1.37
N ALA A 472 29.11 -39.29 0.54
CA ALA A 472 30.42 -39.84 0.18
C ALA A 472 31.52 -38.78 0.21
N ALA A 473 32.66 -39.12 0.81
CA ALA A 473 33.80 -38.22 1.00
C ALA A 473 35.13 -38.93 0.75
N LYS A 474 36.08 -38.20 0.15
CA LYS A 474 37.47 -38.65 -0.05
C LYS A 474 38.41 -37.45 -0.09
N GLU A 475 39.59 -37.58 0.51
CA GLU A 475 40.62 -36.54 0.42
C GLU A 475 41.07 -36.31 -1.03
N GLY A 476 41.19 -35.04 -1.43
CA GLY A 476 41.43 -34.64 -2.82
C GLY A 476 40.18 -34.60 -3.71
N TYR A 477 38.98 -34.81 -3.15
CA TYR A 477 37.71 -34.68 -3.85
C TYR A 477 36.73 -33.79 -3.05
N ALA A 478 35.76 -33.18 -3.75
CA ALA A 478 34.63 -32.52 -3.12
C ALA A 478 33.55 -33.56 -2.80
N SER A 479 33.10 -33.59 -1.54
CA SER A 479 32.16 -34.59 -1.04
C SER A 479 30.77 -34.45 -1.66
N SER A 480 30.06 -35.56 -1.76
CA SER A 480 28.77 -35.67 -2.46
C SER A 480 27.69 -36.20 -1.52
N CYS A 481 26.47 -35.68 -1.61
CA CYS A 481 25.34 -36.09 -0.77
C CYS A 481 24.08 -36.19 -1.63
N THR A 482 23.35 -37.30 -1.53
CA THR A 482 22.16 -37.56 -2.37
C THR A 482 21.12 -38.40 -1.64
N TYR A 483 19.85 -38.16 -1.92
CA TYR A 483 18.76 -39.02 -1.46
C TYR A 483 18.81 -40.38 -2.17
N LEU A 484 18.63 -41.45 -1.41
CA LEU A 484 18.25 -42.75 -1.97
C LEU A 484 16.75 -42.69 -2.30
N GLY A 485 16.37 -43.31 -3.42
CA GLY A 485 14.98 -43.37 -3.86
C GLY A 485 14.24 -44.54 -3.22
N GLU A 486 13.16 -44.97 -3.88
CA GLU A 486 12.41 -46.17 -3.50
C GLU A 486 13.26 -47.45 -3.70
N PRO A 487 13.20 -48.43 -2.78
CA PRO A 487 13.91 -49.70 -2.93
C PRO A 487 13.22 -50.60 -3.97
N ASN A 488 14.02 -51.16 -4.88
CA ASN A 488 13.54 -52.19 -5.79
C ASN A 488 13.52 -53.54 -5.06
N GLY A 489 12.39 -53.82 -4.40
CA GLY A 489 12.27 -54.92 -3.45
C GLY A 489 13.04 -54.61 -2.16
N ASP A 490 14.16 -55.30 -1.94
CA ASP A 490 15.02 -55.12 -0.76
C ASP A 490 16.37 -54.46 -1.12
N LEU A 491 16.50 -53.93 -2.34
CA LEU A 491 17.74 -53.38 -2.89
C LEU A 491 17.62 -51.90 -3.26
N LEU A 492 18.57 -51.09 -2.80
CA LEU A 492 18.81 -49.72 -3.23
C LEU A 492 20.14 -49.66 -3.97
N GLU A 493 20.14 -49.15 -5.20
CA GLU A 493 21.35 -49.01 -6.01
C GLU A 493 21.56 -47.54 -6.43
N LYS A 494 22.75 -46.98 -6.18
CA LYS A 494 23.05 -45.57 -6.44
C LYS A 494 24.49 -45.37 -6.91
N GLN A 495 24.68 -44.63 -8.00
CA GLN A 495 25.98 -44.06 -8.34
C GLN A 495 26.15 -42.71 -7.62
N LEU A 496 27.24 -42.56 -6.88
CA LEU A 496 27.65 -41.33 -6.20
C LEU A 496 28.77 -40.69 -7.03
N LYS A 497 28.69 -39.37 -7.27
CA LYS A 497 29.70 -38.64 -8.04
C LYS A 497 30.45 -37.67 -7.17
N LEU A 498 31.76 -37.83 -7.04
CA LEU A 498 32.65 -36.91 -6.31
C LEU A 498 33.39 -36.04 -7.33
N SER A 499 33.41 -34.72 -7.11
CA SER A 499 34.09 -33.81 -8.04
C SER A 499 35.58 -33.71 -7.71
N THR A 500 36.42 -33.71 -8.74
CA THR A 500 37.86 -33.39 -8.64
C THR A 500 38.11 -31.88 -8.57
N SER A 501 37.09 -31.07 -8.85
CA SER A 501 37.12 -29.62 -8.66
C SER A 501 36.87 -29.30 -7.18
N VAL A 502 37.92 -29.32 -6.37
CA VAL A 502 37.85 -29.07 -4.92
C VAL A 502 38.09 -27.60 -4.59
N SER A 503 37.43 -27.13 -3.54
CA SER A 503 37.54 -25.77 -3.02
C SER A 503 37.27 -25.74 -1.52
N SER A 504 37.70 -24.68 -0.83
CA SER A 504 37.50 -24.55 0.61
C SER A 504 36.74 -23.29 1.04
N LEU A 505 36.03 -23.41 2.16
CA LEU A 505 35.46 -22.30 2.91
C LEU A 505 36.27 -22.15 4.21
N THR A 506 36.84 -20.96 4.41
CA THR A 506 37.66 -20.62 5.58
C THR A 506 37.03 -19.51 6.40
N GLY A 507 37.44 -19.33 7.65
CA GLY A 507 37.01 -18.19 8.46
C GLY A 507 37.48 -18.27 9.90
N VAL A 508 37.14 -17.25 10.70
CA VAL A 508 37.35 -17.23 12.15
C VAL A 508 36.04 -17.00 12.88
N VAL A 509 35.71 -17.87 13.83
CA VAL A 509 34.56 -17.73 14.73
C VAL A 509 34.98 -16.98 16.00
N LYS A 510 34.24 -15.93 16.35
CA LYS A 510 34.54 -15.00 17.46
C LYS A 510 33.31 -14.69 18.30
N ASP A 511 33.52 -14.18 19.50
CA ASP A 511 32.48 -13.55 20.32
C ASP A 511 32.30 -12.05 19.96
N PRO A 512 31.29 -11.35 20.52
CA PRO A 512 31.07 -9.93 20.24
C PRO A 512 32.12 -8.98 20.83
N SER A 513 33.06 -9.47 21.66
CA SER A 513 34.24 -8.71 22.12
C SER A 513 35.45 -8.90 21.20
N GLY A 514 35.37 -9.81 20.22
CA GLY A 514 36.43 -10.15 19.28
C GLY A 514 37.33 -11.29 19.72
N GLN A 515 37.05 -11.97 20.84
CA GLN A 515 37.79 -13.15 21.27
C GLN A 515 37.44 -14.37 20.42
N PRO A 516 38.42 -15.22 20.05
CA PRO A 516 38.16 -16.42 19.26
C PRO A 516 37.42 -17.50 20.07
N ILE A 517 36.53 -18.25 19.41
CA ILE A 517 35.79 -19.36 20.02
C ILE A 517 36.31 -20.70 19.45
N PRO A 518 37.06 -21.50 20.23
CA PRO A 518 37.54 -22.82 19.81
C PRO A 518 36.43 -23.89 19.93
N GLY A 519 36.59 -25.04 19.26
CA GLY A 519 35.69 -26.18 19.41
C GLY A 519 34.30 -26.05 18.76
N VAL A 520 34.05 -24.98 18.01
CA VAL A 520 32.81 -24.78 17.24
C VAL A 520 32.85 -25.70 16.02
N THR A 521 31.84 -26.57 15.87
CA THR A 521 31.68 -27.40 14.67
C THR A 521 30.99 -26.59 13.59
N VAL A 522 31.63 -26.41 12.44
CA VAL A 522 31.15 -25.60 11.31
C VAL A 522 30.94 -26.51 10.10
N PHE A 523 29.72 -26.57 9.54
CA PHE A 523 29.39 -27.56 8.50
C PHE A 523 28.36 -27.07 7.46
N VAL A 524 28.40 -27.64 6.25
CA VAL A 524 27.38 -27.44 5.21
C VAL A 524 26.42 -28.62 5.20
N ALA A 525 25.12 -28.36 5.38
CA ALA A 525 24.09 -29.39 5.54
C ALA A 525 23.94 -30.33 4.32
N CYS A 526 23.99 -31.64 4.57
CA CYS A 526 23.78 -32.68 3.55
C CYS A 526 22.32 -33.19 3.50
N GLY A 527 21.35 -32.27 3.45
CA GLY A 527 19.91 -32.59 3.49
C GLY A 527 19.35 -32.84 4.89
N ILE A 528 20.18 -32.65 5.92
CA ILE A 528 19.88 -32.72 7.36
C ILE A 528 20.65 -31.60 8.08
N GLN A 529 20.10 -31.06 9.17
CA GLN A 529 20.74 -30.01 9.98
C GLN A 529 21.67 -30.60 11.07
N GLN A 530 22.46 -31.60 10.71
CA GLN A 530 23.43 -32.25 11.61
C GLN A 530 24.77 -32.45 10.91
N PRO A 531 25.90 -32.31 11.62
CA PRO A 531 27.24 -32.54 11.07
C PRO A 531 27.47 -34.03 10.81
N LEU A 532 28.10 -34.36 9.67
CA LEU A 532 28.49 -35.73 9.32
C LEU A 532 30.00 -35.87 9.40
N ALA A 533 30.47 -36.86 10.16
CA ALA A 533 31.87 -37.02 10.52
C ALA A 533 32.81 -37.09 9.29
N GLY A 534 33.61 -36.04 9.10
CA GLY A 534 34.54 -35.93 7.96
C GLY A 534 33.90 -35.54 6.62
N ILE A 535 32.63 -35.13 6.60
CA ILE A 535 31.89 -34.73 5.39
C ILE A 535 31.39 -33.29 5.53
N LYS A 536 31.91 -32.37 4.69
CA LYS A 536 31.54 -30.95 4.61
C LYS A 536 31.59 -30.19 5.94
N GLN A 537 32.49 -30.59 6.83
CA GLN A 537 32.61 -30.06 8.19
C GLN A 537 34.05 -29.69 8.58
N SER A 538 34.16 -28.84 9.59
CA SER A 538 35.39 -28.43 10.25
C SER A 538 35.11 -28.17 11.74
N VAL A 539 36.15 -28.08 12.57
CA VAL A 539 36.04 -27.69 13.99
C VAL A 539 37.06 -26.59 14.27
N THR A 540 36.66 -25.53 14.97
CA THR A 540 37.54 -24.37 15.16
C THR A 540 38.75 -24.66 16.05
N ASP A 541 39.92 -24.17 15.62
CA ASP A 541 41.17 -24.27 16.35
C ASP A 541 41.22 -23.35 17.59
N ALA A 542 42.33 -23.36 18.33
CA ALA A 542 42.56 -22.48 19.49
C ALA A 542 42.50 -20.96 19.17
N ASN A 543 42.53 -20.58 17.89
CA ASN A 543 42.40 -19.21 17.39
C ASN A 543 41.02 -18.96 16.75
N GLY A 544 40.05 -19.87 16.91
CA GLY A 544 38.72 -19.78 16.33
C GLY A 544 38.66 -20.07 14.83
N ARG A 545 39.76 -20.50 14.20
CA ARG A 545 39.88 -20.69 12.75
C ARG A 545 39.27 -22.01 12.32
N TYR A 546 38.52 -22.00 11.22
CA TYR A 546 38.04 -23.21 10.56
C TYR A 546 38.39 -23.24 9.07
N GLU A 547 38.45 -24.45 8.51
CA GLU A 547 38.52 -24.71 7.07
C GLU A 547 37.72 -25.97 6.72
N ILE A 548 36.69 -25.82 5.89
CA ILE A 548 35.98 -26.94 5.26
C ILE A 548 36.62 -27.16 3.90
N LYS A 549 37.35 -28.28 3.72
CA LYS A 549 38.27 -28.52 2.59
C LYS A 549 37.71 -29.37 1.43
N ASP A 550 36.46 -29.80 1.52
CA ASP A 550 35.82 -30.79 0.65
C ASP A 550 34.53 -30.25 -0.01
N LEU A 551 34.51 -28.95 -0.32
CA LEU A 551 33.46 -28.29 -1.07
C LEU A 551 33.80 -28.23 -2.56
N ALA A 552 32.78 -28.07 -3.40
CA ALA A 552 32.97 -27.72 -4.82
C ALA A 552 32.96 -26.19 -4.97
N PRO A 553 33.64 -25.62 -5.99
CA PRO A 553 33.45 -24.22 -6.39
C PRO A 553 31.97 -23.89 -6.60
N TRP A 554 31.51 -22.78 -6.05
CA TRP A 554 30.09 -22.43 -6.01
C TRP A 554 29.87 -20.93 -6.24
N THR A 555 28.90 -20.58 -7.07
CA THR A 555 28.39 -19.19 -7.23
C THR A 555 26.87 -19.21 -7.49
N PRO A 556 26.16 -18.07 -7.35
CA PRO A 556 24.73 -18.01 -7.65
C PRO A 556 24.34 -18.37 -9.09
N GLU A 557 25.26 -18.27 -10.06
CA GLU A 557 25.04 -18.76 -11.42
C GLU A 557 24.97 -20.28 -11.51
N SER A 558 25.72 -20.99 -10.66
CA SER A 558 25.84 -22.46 -10.69
C SER A 558 24.56 -23.20 -10.26
N THR A 559 23.63 -22.52 -9.59
CA THR A 559 22.40 -23.10 -9.03
C THR A 559 21.13 -22.79 -9.82
N LYS A 560 21.26 -22.24 -11.04
CA LYS A 560 20.12 -21.85 -11.90
C LYS A 560 19.38 -23.05 -12.50
N SER A 561 18.57 -23.72 -11.69
CA SER A 561 17.61 -24.72 -12.16
C SER A 561 16.36 -24.04 -12.73
N PHE A 562 16.12 -24.20 -14.03
CA PHE A 562 14.89 -23.77 -14.69
C PHE A 562 14.05 -24.99 -15.07
N ASP A 563 12.89 -25.16 -14.44
CA ASP A 563 11.95 -26.21 -14.84
C ASP A 563 11.07 -25.73 -16.00
N ALA A 564 11.29 -26.32 -17.17
CA ALA A 564 10.52 -26.02 -18.38
C ALA A 564 9.05 -26.51 -18.33
N LYS A 565 8.65 -27.33 -17.34
CA LYS A 565 7.25 -27.78 -17.16
C LYS A 565 6.44 -26.82 -16.29
N THR A 566 6.96 -26.39 -15.14
CA THR A 566 6.28 -25.42 -14.25
C THR A 566 6.55 -23.96 -14.63
N GLY A 567 7.61 -23.68 -15.39
CA GLY A 567 8.03 -22.32 -15.75
C GLY A 567 8.73 -21.57 -14.59
N VAL A 568 9.00 -22.25 -13.47
CA VAL A 568 9.67 -21.67 -12.31
C VAL A 568 11.19 -21.87 -12.43
N GLY A 569 11.93 -20.78 -12.26
CA GLY A 569 13.39 -20.80 -12.15
C GLY A 569 13.80 -20.49 -10.72
N TYR A 570 14.52 -21.41 -10.07
CA TYR A 570 15.15 -21.18 -8.78
C TYR A 570 16.62 -20.81 -8.98
N MET A 571 17.11 -19.90 -8.14
CA MET A 571 18.51 -19.46 -8.12
C MET A 571 18.89 -19.17 -6.66
N GLN A 572 19.81 -19.96 -6.12
CA GLN A 572 20.30 -19.79 -4.76
C GLN A 572 21.33 -18.65 -4.73
N VAL A 573 21.07 -17.60 -3.95
CA VAL A 573 21.90 -16.37 -3.92
C VAL A 573 23.08 -16.45 -2.94
N SER A 574 23.06 -17.39 -2.01
CA SER A 574 24.08 -17.60 -0.99
C SER A 574 24.17 -19.07 -0.59
N LEU A 575 25.36 -19.54 -0.22
CA LEU A 575 25.57 -20.84 0.40
C LEU A 575 25.52 -20.67 1.92
N SER A 576 24.47 -21.20 2.54
CA SER A 576 24.30 -21.21 4.00
C SER A 576 25.07 -22.37 4.65
N PHE A 577 25.63 -22.14 5.83
CA PHE A 577 26.37 -23.13 6.62
C PHE A 577 26.08 -22.95 8.12
N HIS A 578 26.17 -24.04 8.88
CA HIS A 578 25.75 -24.13 10.28
C HIS A 578 26.95 -24.12 11.22
N LEU A 579 26.72 -23.66 12.45
CA LEU A 579 27.67 -23.59 13.55
C LEU A 579 27.02 -24.17 14.82
N GLN A 580 27.68 -25.14 15.46
CA GLN A 580 27.25 -25.79 16.70
C GLN A 580 28.35 -25.76 17.75
N HIS A 581 27.99 -25.44 19.00
CA HIS A 581 28.92 -25.39 20.13
C HIS A 581 28.17 -25.59 21.47
N PRO A 582 28.72 -26.33 22.47
CA PRO A 582 28.00 -26.66 23.71
C PRO A 582 27.41 -25.48 24.51
N ASP A 583 28.06 -24.31 24.49
CA ASP A 583 27.64 -23.12 25.28
C ASP A 583 26.93 -22.02 24.49
N TYR A 584 26.86 -22.12 23.15
CA TYR A 584 26.26 -21.11 22.28
C TYR A 584 25.01 -21.69 21.58
N PRO A 585 24.06 -20.85 21.13
CA PRO A 585 22.89 -21.33 20.40
C PRO A 585 23.26 -21.71 18.97
N ASP A 586 22.74 -22.85 18.49
CA ASP A 586 22.84 -23.29 17.10
C ASP A 586 22.53 -22.13 16.13
N SER A 587 23.43 -21.93 15.18
CA SER A 587 23.47 -20.72 14.36
C SER A 587 23.80 -21.04 12.91
N THR A 588 23.25 -20.22 12.00
CA THR A 588 23.53 -20.29 10.56
C THR A 588 24.18 -18.99 10.11
N ALA A 589 25.19 -19.11 9.24
CA ALA A 589 25.87 -18.02 8.53
C ALA A 589 25.91 -18.33 7.03
N GLU A 590 26.29 -17.36 6.19
CA GLU A 590 26.22 -17.51 4.73
C GLU A 590 27.44 -16.93 4.01
N CYS A 591 27.76 -17.46 2.84
CA CYS A 591 28.75 -16.89 1.92
C CYS A 591 28.22 -16.79 0.48
N THR A 592 28.65 -15.76 -0.27
CA THR A 592 28.16 -15.48 -1.63
C THR A 592 28.89 -16.26 -2.74
N LYS A 593 29.92 -17.04 -2.39
CA LYS A 593 30.69 -17.90 -3.30
C LYS A 593 31.52 -18.93 -2.52
N VAL A 594 32.04 -19.95 -3.21
CA VAL A 594 33.15 -20.80 -2.75
C VAL A 594 34.20 -20.85 -3.87
N PRO A 595 35.50 -20.58 -3.62
CA PRO A 595 36.11 -20.37 -2.31
C PRO A 595 35.80 -19.00 -1.71
N SER A 596 35.73 -18.95 -0.37
CA SER A 596 35.60 -17.70 0.38
C SER A 596 36.30 -17.78 1.74
N ASN A 597 36.55 -16.61 2.29
CA ASN A 597 36.77 -16.41 3.72
C ASN A 597 35.50 -15.78 4.31
N ALA A 598 35.05 -16.26 5.47
CA ALA A 598 33.83 -15.82 6.15
C ALA A 598 34.03 -15.87 7.67
N ASP A 599 34.44 -14.75 8.27
CA ASP A 599 34.43 -14.61 9.73
C ASP A 599 32.98 -14.58 10.26
N VAL A 600 32.76 -15.23 11.40
CA VAL A 600 31.42 -15.36 12.03
C VAL A 600 31.48 -14.92 13.48
N THR A 601 30.49 -14.14 13.92
CA THR A 601 30.33 -13.75 15.34
C THR A 601 29.20 -14.56 15.97
N LEU A 602 29.51 -15.34 17.02
CA LEU A 602 28.49 -16.02 17.83
C LEU A 602 28.16 -15.18 19.07
N HIS A 603 26.88 -14.94 19.30
CA HIS A 603 26.38 -14.23 20.48
C HIS A 603 26.04 -15.23 21.60
N PRO A 604 26.29 -14.90 22.88
CA PRO A 604 25.88 -15.75 23.99
C PRO A 604 24.36 -15.98 23.97
N PRO A 605 23.88 -17.16 24.41
CA PRO A 605 22.46 -17.49 24.30
C PRO A 605 21.60 -16.53 25.12
N ALA A 606 20.46 -16.15 24.56
CA ALA A 606 19.29 -15.88 25.36
C ALA A 606 18.77 -17.22 25.91
N ILE A 607 18.43 -17.29 27.18
CA ILE A 607 17.88 -18.49 27.80
C ILE A 607 16.39 -18.26 28.06
N VAL A 608 15.54 -19.16 27.59
CA VAL A 608 14.11 -19.14 27.94
C VAL A 608 13.75 -20.45 28.60
N ALA A 609 13.17 -20.38 29.79
CA ALA A 609 12.75 -21.51 30.59
C ALA A 609 11.32 -21.30 31.10
N GLY A 610 10.67 -22.42 31.37
CA GLY A 610 9.32 -22.49 31.89
C GLY A 610 8.92 -23.94 32.09
N LYS A 611 7.63 -24.19 32.29
CA LYS A 611 7.02 -25.51 32.41
C LYS A 611 5.93 -25.71 31.38
N VAL A 612 5.68 -26.94 30.98
CA VAL A 612 4.43 -27.35 30.33
C VAL A 612 3.55 -28.00 31.39
N ILE A 613 2.31 -27.53 31.51
CA ILE A 613 1.32 -28.00 32.49
C ILE A 613 0.03 -28.39 31.76
N ASP A 614 -0.51 -29.57 32.04
CA ASP A 614 -1.85 -29.94 31.58
C ASP A 614 -2.90 -29.25 32.46
N ALA A 615 -3.57 -28.24 31.90
CA ALA A 615 -4.57 -27.45 32.63
C ALA A 615 -5.78 -28.29 33.08
N VAL A 616 -6.02 -29.46 32.46
CA VAL A 616 -7.13 -30.36 32.81
C VAL A 616 -6.80 -31.23 34.03
N THR A 617 -5.54 -31.63 34.21
CA THR A 617 -5.09 -32.50 35.32
C THR A 617 -4.28 -31.78 36.39
N GLN A 618 -3.88 -30.54 36.12
CA GLN A 618 -2.98 -29.71 36.94
C GLN A 618 -1.62 -30.39 37.23
N GLN A 619 -1.20 -31.32 36.37
CA GLN A 619 0.10 -31.99 36.45
C GLN A 619 1.12 -31.41 35.46
N PRO A 620 2.43 -31.46 35.78
CA PRO A 620 3.48 -31.18 34.81
C PRO A 620 3.46 -32.21 33.67
N ALA A 621 3.65 -31.76 32.44
CA ALA A 621 3.66 -32.62 31.27
C ALA A 621 5.12 -32.92 30.86
N ALA A 622 5.61 -34.09 31.25
CA ALA A 622 6.95 -34.59 30.94
C ALA A 622 7.05 -35.22 29.53
N GLY A 623 8.24 -35.21 28.93
CA GLY A 623 8.46 -35.80 27.60
C GLY A 623 7.84 -35.02 26.43
N VAL A 624 7.33 -33.81 26.68
CA VAL A 624 6.62 -32.99 25.70
C VAL A 624 7.60 -32.16 24.87
N PRO A 625 7.56 -32.21 23.53
CA PRO A 625 8.30 -31.29 22.67
C PRO A 625 7.83 -29.85 22.85
N VAL A 626 8.77 -28.95 23.11
CA VAL A 626 8.57 -27.49 23.16
C VAL A 626 9.43 -26.86 22.07
N LEU A 627 8.76 -26.19 21.13
CA LEU A 627 9.35 -25.53 19.98
C LEU A 627 9.19 -24.02 20.14
N ALA A 628 10.14 -23.26 19.59
CA ALA A 628 10.08 -21.82 19.49
C ALA A 628 10.43 -21.34 18.09
N GLN A 629 9.52 -20.59 17.45
CA GLN A 629 9.71 -20.00 16.13
C GLN A 629 10.03 -18.51 16.23
N GLY A 630 11.18 -18.11 15.67
CA GLY A 630 11.61 -16.72 15.56
C GLY A 630 10.78 -15.94 14.54
N VAL A 631 10.33 -14.75 14.92
CA VAL A 631 9.35 -13.94 14.18
C VAL A 631 10.02 -13.04 13.13
N ALA A 632 11.25 -12.57 13.36
CA ALA A 632 11.98 -11.74 12.39
C ALA A 632 12.88 -12.57 11.46
N ARG A 633 13.55 -13.60 12.00
CA ARG A 633 14.64 -14.34 11.32
C ARG A 633 14.30 -15.80 11.00
N ASP A 634 13.06 -16.25 11.22
CA ASP A 634 12.54 -17.60 10.98
C ASP A 634 13.46 -18.73 11.48
N ARG A 635 13.99 -18.54 12.70
CA ARG A 635 14.85 -19.50 13.38
C ARG A 635 14.01 -20.38 14.30
N THR A 636 14.09 -21.69 14.15
CA THR A 636 13.48 -22.65 15.08
C THR A 636 14.48 -23.11 16.14
N PHE A 637 14.02 -23.23 17.38
CA PHE A 637 14.73 -23.88 18.47
C PHE A 637 13.78 -24.87 19.15
N GLN A 638 14.29 -26.02 19.61
CA GLN A 638 13.47 -27.05 20.25
C GLN A 638 14.15 -27.69 21.45
N THR A 639 13.33 -28.24 22.34
CA THR A 639 13.72 -29.00 23.53
C THR A 639 12.57 -29.93 23.92
N THR A 640 12.82 -30.90 24.79
CA THR A 640 11.79 -31.71 25.44
C THR A 640 11.67 -31.32 26.91
N THR A 641 10.52 -31.54 27.55
CA THR A 641 10.37 -31.33 29.00
C THR A 641 10.95 -32.45 29.86
N ASP A 642 11.49 -32.09 31.03
CA ASP A 642 11.91 -33.03 32.07
C ASP A 642 10.72 -33.67 32.81
N GLU A 643 11.00 -34.59 33.75
CA GLU A 643 9.99 -35.27 34.58
C GLU A 643 9.14 -34.29 35.43
N ALA A 644 9.65 -33.09 35.70
CA ALA A 644 8.93 -32.02 36.39
C ALA A 644 8.26 -31.03 35.43
N GLY A 645 8.11 -31.42 34.15
CA GLY A 645 7.49 -30.65 33.08
C GLY A 645 8.29 -29.43 32.63
N ARG A 646 9.54 -29.26 33.06
CA ARG A 646 10.35 -28.06 32.81
C ARG A 646 11.06 -28.14 31.48
N TYR A 647 11.16 -27.02 30.77
CA TYR A 647 11.93 -26.91 29.53
C TYR A 647 12.95 -25.77 29.61
N ARG A 648 13.99 -25.83 28.78
CA ARG A 648 15.01 -24.78 28.67
C ARG A 648 15.55 -24.67 27.25
N LEU A 649 15.15 -23.61 26.55
CA LEU A 649 15.68 -23.24 25.24
C LEU A 649 16.92 -22.36 25.38
N ARG A 650 17.83 -22.46 24.39
CA ARG A 650 18.98 -21.59 24.20
C ARG A 650 18.85 -20.98 22.81
N MET A 651 18.82 -19.66 22.73
CA MET A 651 18.23 -18.96 21.58
C MET A 651 19.10 -17.78 21.15
N THR A 652 19.08 -17.44 19.86
CA THR A 652 19.68 -16.19 19.36
C THR A 652 18.76 -15.00 19.56
N ARG A 653 19.21 -13.77 19.22
CA ARG A 653 18.35 -12.59 19.32
C ARG A 653 17.27 -12.58 18.23
N ASP A 654 16.02 -12.71 18.66
CA ASP A 654 14.78 -12.51 17.90
C ASP A 654 13.61 -12.34 18.91
N HIS A 655 12.41 -12.08 18.40
CA HIS A 655 11.16 -12.34 19.13
C HIS A 655 10.68 -13.75 18.78
N TYR A 656 10.19 -14.51 19.75
CA TYR A 656 9.79 -15.90 19.53
C TYR A 656 8.33 -16.16 19.95
N ASN A 657 7.65 -17.01 19.20
CA ASN A 657 6.46 -17.71 19.68
C ASN A 657 6.87 -19.09 20.18
N ILE A 658 6.58 -19.41 21.43
CA ILE A 658 6.96 -20.67 22.08
C ILE A 658 5.70 -21.50 22.34
N PHE A 659 5.72 -22.77 21.95
CA PHE A 659 4.57 -23.65 22.03
C PHE A 659 4.96 -25.11 22.22
N ALA A 660 4.09 -25.88 22.85
CA ALA A 660 4.23 -27.32 22.98
C ALA A 660 3.46 -28.09 21.88
N HIS A 661 3.85 -29.35 21.67
CA HIS A 661 3.12 -30.34 20.87
C HIS A 661 2.68 -31.53 21.75
N ALA A 662 1.40 -31.89 21.69
CA ALA A 662 0.82 -33.03 22.41
C ALA A 662 -0.44 -33.52 21.68
N ASP A 663 -0.69 -34.83 21.65
CA ASP A 663 -1.74 -35.42 20.78
C ASP A 663 -3.16 -35.14 21.30
N GLU A 664 -3.36 -35.27 22.62
CA GLU A 664 -4.67 -35.18 23.28
C GLU A 664 -4.98 -33.82 23.93
N ARG A 665 -4.19 -32.79 23.59
CA ARG A 665 -4.34 -31.42 24.09
C ARG A 665 -4.02 -30.43 22.97
N ILE A 666 -4.13 -29.14 23.26
CA ILE A 666 -3.48 -28.11 22.46
C ILE A 666 -2.81 -27.06 23.36
N ALA A 667 -1.60 -26.63 22.99
CA ALA A 667 -0.90 -25.58 23.69
C ALA A 667 -1.42 -24.21 23.26
N ILE A 668 -1.75 -23.34 24.20
CA ILE A 668 -1.79 -21.88 23.92
C ILE A 668 -0.34 -21.41 23.82
N ALA A 669 -0.01 -20.64 22.78
CA ALA A 669 1.37 -20.23 22.51
C ALA A 669 1.75 -18.98 23.33
N VAL A 670 2.97 -18.97 23.85
CA VAL A 670 3.61 -17.80 24.48
C VAL A 670 4.18 -16.95 23.36
N ASN A 671 3.50 -15.86 23.00
CA ASN A 671 3.71 -15.15 21.74
C ASN A 671 4.65 -13.94 21.87
N THR A 672 5.45 -13.70 20.84
CA THR A 672 6.37 -12.55 20.70
C THR A 672 7.27 -12.25 21.91
N LEU A 673 7.73 -13.29 22.62
CA LEU A 673 8.71 -13.19 23.70
C LEU A 673 10.07 -12.71 23.16
N GLU A 674 10.58 -11.56 23.59
CA GLU A 674 11.92 -11.08 23.18
C GLU A 674 13.01 -11.89 23.87
N ALA A 675 13.87 -12.54 23.07
CA ALA A 675 15.02 -13.29 23.56
C ALA A 675 16.28 -12.42 23.45
N ILE A 676 16.73 -11.84 24.57
CA ILE A 676 17.92 -10.97 24.62
C ILE A 676 19.17 -11.79 24.99
N PRO A 677 20.25 -11.77 24.18
CA PRO A 677 21.52 -12.46 24.47
C PRO A 677 22.04 -12.20 25.89
N GLY A 678 22.37 -13.27 26.61
CA GLY A 678 22.86 -13.21 28.00
C GLY A 678 21.77 -13.00 29.06
N GLN A 679 20.51 -12.76 28.70
CA GLN A 679 19.40 -12.76 29.66
C GLN A 679 18.80 -14.16 29.84
N THR A 680 18.10 -14.36 30.96
CA THR A 680 17.30 -15.55 31.24
C THR A 680 15.86 -15.14 31.55
N VAL A 681 14.90 -15.64 30.78
CA VAL A 681 13.46 -15.51 31.03
C VAL A 681 12.97 -16.81 31.67
N THR A 682 12.30 -16.74 32.82
CA THR A 682 11.91 -17.90 33.63
C THR A 682 10.41 -18.21 33.65
N ASP A 683 9.60 -17.27 33.17
CA ASP A 683 8.16 -17.23 33.46
C ASP A 683 7.32 -17.61 32.22
N ALA A 684 7.93 -18.35 31.29
CA ALA A 684 7.33 -18.75 30.02
C ALA A 684 6.53 -20.08 30.14
N ASP A 685 5.69 -20.20 31.17
CA ASP A 685 4.90 -21.41 31.41
C ASP A 685 3.81 -21.59 30.32
N ILE A 686 3.71 -22.80 29.76
CA ILE A 686 2.83 -23.19 28.66
C ILE A 686 1.70 -24.08 29.19
N GLN A 687 0.46 -23.71 28.91
CA GLN A 687 -0.71 -24.50 29.28
C GLN A 687 -1.20 -25.36 28.12
N LEU A 688 -1.27 -26.68 28.35
CA LEU A 688 -1.98 -27.64 27.51
C LEU A 688 -3.46 -27.67 27.93
N VAL A 689 -4.32 -27.09 27.12
CA VAL A 689 -5.78 -27.05 27.35
C VAL A 689 -6.49 -28.17 26.58
N ARG A 690 -7.76 -28.47 26.91
CA ARG A 690 -8.55 -29.50 26.20
C ARG A 690 -8.78 -29.08 24.74
N GLY A 691 -8.96 -27.77 24.53
CA GLY A 691 -9.28 -27.17 23.24
C GLY A 691 -10.73 -27.45 22.81
N GLY A 692 -11.05 -27.02 21.60
CA GLY A 692 -12.25 -27.44 20.85
C GLY A 692 -11.85 -28.09 19.53
N PHE A 693 -12.82 -28.33 18.66
CA PHE A 693 -12.62 -28.90 17.34
C PHE A 693 -13.26 -28.06 16.24
N VAL A 694 -12.64 -28.07 15.06
CA VAL A 694 -13.25 -27.67 13.80
C VAL A 694 -13.38 -28.91 12.92
N THR A 695 -14.60 -29.18 12.47
CA THR A 695 -14.91 -30.25 11.51
C THR A 695 -15.49 -29.67 10.23
N GLY A 696 -15.47 -30.44 9.14
CA GLY A 696 -16.09 -30.01 7.88
C GLY A 696 -15.66 -30.87 6.70
N THR A 697 -16.15 -30.52 5.52
CA THR A 697 -15.79 -31.15 4.25
C THR A 697 -14.98 -30.20 3.38
N VAL A 698 -13.96 -30.72 2.71
CA VAL A 698 -13.22 -29.99 1.67
C VAL A 698 -13.77 -30.37 0.31
N TYR A 699 -14.32 -29.41 -0.41
CA TYR A 699 -14.88 -29.57 -1.75
C TYR A 699 -13.91 -29.10 -2.83
N GLY A 700 -13.81 -29.82 -3.94
CA GLY A 700 -13.09 -29.38 -5.14
C GLY A 700 -13.84 -28.27 -5.90
N VAL A 701 -13.19 -27.68 -6.90
CA VAL A 701 -13.80 -26.68 -7.82
C VAL A 701 -15.08 -27.22 -8.47
N ASN A 702 -15.16 -28.53 -8.69
CA ASN A 702 -16.33 -29.24 -9.23
C ASN A 702 -17.50 -29.40 -8.25
N GLY A 703 -17.41 -28.86 -7.02
CA GLY A 703 -18.45 -28.94 -6.00
C GLY A 703 -18.61 -30.30 -5.31
N LYS A 704 -17.72 -31.26 -5.55
CA LYS A 704 -17.70 -32.58 -4.87
C LYS A 704 -16.64 -32.62 -3.77
N PRO A 705 -16.78 -33.45 -2.72
CA PRO A 705 -15.71 -33.69 -1.75
C PRO A 705 -14.40 -34.13 -2.45
N VAL A 706 -13.27 -33.64 -1.95
CA VAL A 706 -11.94 -34.01 -2.45
C VAL A 706 -11.53 -35.36 -1.86
N GLN A 707 -11.01 -36.27 -2.68
CA GLN A 707 -10.50 -37.56 -2.23
C GLN A 707 -8.97 -37.56 -2.35
N PRO A 708 -8.22 -37.21 -1.29
CA PRO A 708 -6.76 -37.22 -1.31
C PRO A 708 -6.19 -38.64 -1.33
N THR A 709 -5.00 -38.81 -1.89
CA THR A 709 -4.25 -40.09 -1.89
C THR A 709 -3.05 -40.04 -0.94
N ALA A 710 -2.43 -41.19 -0.65
CA ALA A 710 -1.24 -41.27 0.21
C ALA A 710 -0.03 -40.48 -0.35
N ASP A 711 0.05 -40.35 -1.67
CA ASP A 711 1.09 -39.65 -2.44
C ASP A 711 0.79 -38.15 -2.58
N SER A 712 -0.43 -37.71 -2.24
CA SER A 712 -0.87 -36.31 -2.32
C SER A 712 -1.88 -36.00 -1.20
N PRO A 713 -1.45 -36.07 0.07
CA PRO A 713 -2.31 -35.79 1.22
C PRO A 713 -2.68 -34.30 1.25
N LEU A 714 -3.98 -34.02 1.34
CA LEU A 714 -4.47 -32.65 1.53
C LEU A 714 -4.51 -32.35 3.03
N LEU A 715 -3.95 -31.21 3.45
CA LEU A 715 -3.89 -30.81 4.86
C LEU A 715 -4.73 -29.55 5.12
N VAL A 716 -5.53 -29.57 6.19
CA VAL A 716 -6.21 -28.38 6.74
C VAL A 716 -5.50 -27.94 8.01
N ALA A 717 -5.19 -26.65 8.11
CA ALA A 717 -4.46 -26.05 9.21
C ALA A 717 -5.18 -24.82 9.76
N HIS A 718 -4.72 -24.35 10.92
CA HIS A 718 -5.20 -23.10 11.52
C HIS A 718 -4.08 -22.13 11.89
N TYR A 719 -4.44 -20.84 11.92
CA TYR A 719 -3.80 -19.85 12.79
C TYR A 719 -4.78 -19.46 13.91
N GLY A 720 -4.30 -18.98 15.05
CA GLY A 720 -5.12 -18.64 16.21
C GLY A 720 -4.31 -18.65 17.53
N PRO A 721 -4.95 -18.68 18.70
CA PRO A 721 -4.28 -18.59 20.01
C PRO A 721 -3.20 -19.66 20.27
N ALA A 722 -3.28 -20.82 19.60
CA ALA A 722 -2.26 -21.87 19.66
C ALA A 722 -1.12 -21.71 18.64
N ARG A 723 -1.31 -20.96 17.54
CA ARG A 723 -0.33 -20.77 16.46
C ARG A 723 -0.57 -19.39 15.80
N PRO A 724 0.16 -18.34 16.19
CA PRO A 724 0.04 -17.01 15.58
C PRO A 724 0.38 -17.02 14.10
N GLN A 725 -0.15 -16.07 13.33
CA GLN A 725 0.07 -16.00 11.89
C GLN A 725 1.37 -15.26 11.57
N THR A 726 2.51 -15.70 12.10
CA THR A 726 3.82 -15.04 11.90
C THR A 726 4.86 -15.89 11.17
N GLY A 727 4.65 -17.20 11.02
CA GLY A 727 5.65 -18.12 10.44
C GLY A 727 5.06 -19.41 9.88
N ALA A 728 5.93 -20.34 9.51
CA ALA A 728 5.57 -21.61 8.85
C ALA A 728 5.06 -22.72 9.79
N ALA A 729 5.27 -22.63 11.11
CA ALA A 729 4.89 -23.69 12.04
C ALA A 729 3.41 -23.59 12.43
N VAL A 730 2.58 -24.49 11.89
CA VAL A 730 1.13 -24.54 12.13
C VAL A 730 0.68 -25.91 12.60
N THR A 731 -0.46 -25.97 13.28
CA THR A 731 -1.12 -27.24 13.62
C THR A 731 -2.07 -27.60 12.48
N SER A 732 -1.96 -28.83 11.98
CA SER A 732 -2.68 -29.32 10.81
C SER A 732 -3.19 -30.74 10.98
N THR A 733 -4.30 -31.07 10.32
CA THR A 733 -4.82 -32.43 10.15
C THR A 733 -4.80 -32.79 8.67
N PRO A 734 -4.56 -34.07 8.31
CA PRO A 734 -4.95 -34.56 7.00
C PRO A 734 -6.47 -34.50 6.82
N VAL A 735 -6.89 -34.40 5.56
CA VAL A 735 -8.25 -34.63 5.08
C VAL A 735 -8.40 -36.13 4.80
N ASN A 736 -9.52 -36.71 5.23
CA ASN A 736 -9.86 -38.12 5.04
C ASN A 736 -10.20 -38.44 3.57
N PRO A 737 -10.16 -39.72 3.14
CA PRO A 737 -10.52 -40.12 1.76
C PRO A 737 -11.98 -39.82 1.33
N ASP A 738 -12.87 -39.51 2.27
CA ASP A 738 -14.25 -39.06 2.01
C ASP A 738 -14.35 -37.52 1.86
N GLY A 739 -13.24 -36.79 2.04
CA GLY A 739 -13.17 -35.34 2.00
C GLY A 739 -13.44 -34.64 3.33
N THR A 740 -13.70 -35.36 4.42
CA THR A 740 -13.91 -34.78 5.76
C THR A 740 -12.59 -34.46 6.46
N TYR A 741 -12.62 -33.56 7.44
CA TYR A 741 -11.47 -33.31 8.34
C TYR A 741 -11.94 -33.00 9.77
N ARG A 742 -11.05 -33.18 10.76
CA ARG A 742 -11.31 -32.88 12.18
C ARG A 742 -10.06 -32.33 12.87
N LEU A 743 -9.95 -31.01 12.93
CA LEU A 743 -8.80 -30.28 13.47
C LEU A 743 -9.06 -29.85 14.92
N ARG A 744 -8.17 -30.21 15.86
CA ARG A 744 -8.20 -29.64 17.23
C ARG A 744 -7.70 -28.19 17.18
N VAL A 745 -8.36 -27.29 17.88
CA VAL A 745 -8.02 -25.85 17.95
C VAL A 745 -8.08 -25.33 19.39
N ALA A 746 -7.36 -24.24 19.69
CA ALA A 746 -7.44 -23.59 20.99
C ALA A 746 -8.72 -22.73 21.11
N PRO A 747 -9.25 -22.52 22.33
CA PRO A 747 -10.42 -21.67 22.53
C PRO A 747 -10.15 -20.23 22.08
N GLY A 748 -11.12 -19.60 21.42
CA GLY A 748 -11.00 -18.28 20.81
C GLY A 748 -11.19 -18.30 19.29
N ARG A 749 -10.77 -17.21 18.65
CA ARG A 749 -10.91 -16.99 17.20
C ARG A 749 -9.75 -17.64 16.43
N ASN A 750 -10.06 -18.67 15.64
CA ASN A 750 -9.12 -19.36 14.77
C ASN A 750 -9.41 -19.03 13.30
N TYR A 751 -8.41 -19.13 12.44
CA TYR A 751 -8.48 -18.93 10.99
C TYR A 751 -8.10 -20.24 10.29
N ILE A 752 -9.08 -20.88 9.66
CA ILE A 752 -8.99 -22.23 9.12
C ILE A 752 -8.75 -22.14 7.61
N TYR A 753 -7.76 -22.87 7.10
CA TYR A 753 -7.36 -22.83 5.69
C TYR A 753 -6.74 -24.15 5.22
N CYS A 754 -6.71 -24.38 3.91
CA CYS A 754 -6.03 -25.52 3.30
C CYS A 754 -4.57 -25.19 2.99
N MET A 755 -3.62 -26.03 3.43
CA MET A 755 -2.18 -25.75 3.34
C MET A 755 -1.64 -25.71 1.89
N SER A 756 -2.35 -26.29 0.93
CA SER A 756 -2.01 -26.17 -0.50
C SER A 756 -2.20 -24.75 -1.06
N GLY A 757 -2.77 -23.82 -0.27
CA GLY A 757 -2.99 -22.43 -0.66
C GLY A 757 -4.13 -22.21 -1.67
N GLN A 758 -4.81 -23.28 -2.11
CA GLN A 758 -5.88 -23.22 -3.11
C GLN A 758 -7.30 -23.21 -2.51
N GLY A 759 -7.46 -23.11 -1.19
CA GLY A 759 -8.78 -23.18 -0.52
C GLY A 759 -9.35 -21.82 -0.08
N GLU A 760 -10.67 -21.71 -0.05
CA GLU A 760 -11.39 -20.75 0.81
C GLU A 760 -10.85 -20.84 2.25
N ALA A 761 -10.60 -19.70 2.88
CA ALA A 761 -10.13 -19.62 4.26
C ALA A 761 -11.10 -18.79 5.12
N LYS A 762 -11.42 -19.29 6.31
CA LYS A 762 -12.57 -18.82 7.11
C LYS A 762 -12.18 -18.65 8.58
N TYR A 763 -12.73 -17.61 9.22
CA TYR A 763 -12.63 -17.45 10.67
C TYR A 763 -13.72 -18.25 11.37
N ALA A 764 -13.36 -18.96 12.44
CA ALA A 764 -14.29 -19.64 13.35
C ALA A 764 -13.89 -19.33 14.80
N THR A 765 -14.85 -18.93 15.62
CA THR A 765 -14.64 -18.79 17.08
C THR A 765 -15.14 -20.05 17.74
N VAL A 766 -14.28 -20.71 18.54
CA VAL A 766 -14.53 -22.01 19.15
C VAL A 766 -14.29 -21.91 20.65
N LYS A 767 -15.18 -22.47 21.48
CA LYS A 767 -15.01 -22.56 22.94
C LYS A 767 -14.34 -23.88 23.34
N GLU A 768 -13.88 -23.97 24.59
CA GLU A 768 -13.33 -25.23 25.09
C GLU A 768 -14.42 -26.33 25.14
N GLY A 769 -14.11 -27.51 24.61
CA GLY A 769 -15.04 -28.62 24.44
C GLY A 769 -16.07 -28.47 23.31
N GLU A 770 -16.12 -27.34 22.61
CA GLU A 770 -17.06 -27.09 21.50
C GLU A 770 -16.52 -27.69 20.19
N GLU A 771 -17.42 -28.12 19.30
CA GLU A 771 -17.09 -28.52 17.92
C GLU A 771 -17.88 -27.66 16.94
N VAL A 772 -17.19 -27.08 15.96
CA VAL A 772 -17.75 -26.08 15.02
C VAL A 772 -17.53 -26.52 13.58
N ALA A 773 -18.60 -26.55 12.78
CA ALA A 773 -18.56 -26.96 11.38
C ALA A 773 -18.11 -25.82 10.44
N VAL A 774 -17.09 -26.08 9.61
CA VAL A 774 -16.50 -25.13 8.63
C VAL A 774 -16.13 -25.88 7.35
N ASP A 775 -16.99 -25.84 6.33
CA ASP A 775 -16.65 -26.39 5.01
C ASP A 775 -15.66 -25.48 4.26
N ILE A 776 -14.77 -26.10 3.48
CA ILE A 776 -13.75 -25.44 2.67
C ILE A 776 -14.01 -25.76 1.19
N ARG A 777 -13.80 -24.80 0.29
CA ARG A 777 -13.87 -25.05 -1.16
C ARG A 777 -12.54 -24.72 -1.82
N ILE A 778 -12.05 -25.58 -2.69
CA ILE A 778 -10.90 -25.30 -3.55
C ILE A 778 -11.34 -24.34 -4.66
N LEU A 779 -10.50 -23.35 -4.94
CA LEU A 779 -10.69 -22.29 -5.91
C LEU A 779 -9.66 -22.46 -7.05
N ASP A 780 -10.03 -22.14 -8.29
CA ASP A 780 -9.13 -22.21 -9.46
C ASP A 780 -7.85 -21.37 -9.32
N HIS A 781 -7.87 -20.36 -8.43
CA HIS A 781 -6.76 -19.48 -8.14
C HIS A 781 -6.60 -19.37 -6.62
N ALA A 782 -5.36 -19.43 -6.14
CA ALA A 782 -5.05 -19.17 -4.73
C ALA A 782 -5.60 -17.79 -4.32
N PRO A 783 -6.47 -17.69 -3.30
CA PRO A 783 -6.97 -16.40 -2.86
C PRO A 783 -5.82 -15.57 -2.29
N GLN A 784 -5.83 -14.26 -2.55
CA GLN A 784 -4.92 -13.35 -1.86
C GLN A 784 -5.31 -13.36 -0.38
N HIS A 785 -4.56 -14.09 0.45
CA HIS A 785 -4.75 -14.07 1.89
C HIS A 785 -4.71 -12.61 2.37
N PRO A 786 -5.74 -12.14 3.11
CA PRO A 786 -5.62 -10.87 3.80
C PRO A 786 -4.45 -11.01 4.76
N GLU A 787 -3.48 -10.11 4.64
CA GLU A 787 -2.35 -10.09 5.56
C GLU A 787 -2.89 -9.81 6.96
N SER A 788 -2.54 -10.67 7.93
CA SER A 788 -2.88 -10.47 9.33
C SER A 788 -2.02 -9.35 9.92
N ASP A 789 -2.49 -8.78 11.04
CA ASP A 789 -1.67 -7.83 11.81
C ASP A 789 -0.39 -8.51 12.31
N ASP A 790 -0.48 -9.79 12.69
CA ASP A 790 0.66 -10.70 12.92
C ASP A 790 1.69 -10.68 11.78
N ARG A 791 1.28 -10.89 10.51
CA ARG A 791 2.21 -10.89 9.35
C ARG A 791 2.75 -9.50 9.05
N ARG A 792 1.92 -8.45 9.13
CA ARG A 792 2.38 -7.05 9.00
C ARG A 792 3.48 -6.75 10.03
N ARG A 793 3.27 -7.14 11.28
CA ARG A 793 4.18 -6.90 12.40
C ARG A 793 5.43 -7.76 12.32
N ALA A 794 5.32 -9.03 11.93
CA ALA A 794 6.46 -9.90 11.64
C ALA A 794 7.33 -9.33 10.50
N ARG A 795 6.72 -8.83 9.42
CA ARG A 795 7.44 -8.12 8.35
C ARG A 795 8.15 -6.87 8.87
N LYS A 796 7.50 -6.00 9.64
CA LYS A 796 8.13 -4.80 10.22
C LYS A 796 9.31 -5.14 11.14
N LEU A 797 9.17 -6.17 11.98
CA LEU A 797 10.24 -6.70 12.84
C LEU A 797 11.43 -7.20 12.00
N ARG A 798 11.15 -7.94 10.93
CA ARG A 798 12.14 -8.43 9.97
C ARG A 798 12.83 -7.31 9.21
N GLU A 799 12.09 -6.35 8.65
CA GLU A 799 12.63 -5.18 7.95
C GLU A 799 13.55 -4.34 8.86
N ALA A 800 13.18 -4.19 10.14
CA ALA A 800 14.01 -3.53 11.14
C ALA A 800 15.26 -4.33 11.52
N ALA A 801 15.16 -5.65 11.68
CA ALA A 801 16.30 -6.52 11.93
C ALA A 801 17.29 -6.51 10.74
N GLU A 802 16.78 -6.65 9.51
CA GLU A 802 17.57 -6.57 8.28
C GLU A 802 18.21 -5.18 8.09
N ALA A 803 17.56 -4.08 8.52
CA ALA A 803 18.17 -2.75 8.53
C ALA A 803 19.32 -2.64 9.55
N ILE A 804 19.12 -3.13 10.77
CA ILE A 804 20.17 -3.18 11.81
C ILE A 804 21.37 -4.02 11.33
N ASP A 805 21.12 -5.17 10.68
CA ASP A 805 22.16 -6.05 10.14
C ASP A 805 22.91 -5.41 8.94
N ARG A 806 22.31 -4.45 8.23
CA ARG A 806 22.98 -3.59 7.22
C ARG A 806 23.72 -2.39 7.83
N GLY A 807 23.62 -2.16 9.14
CA GLY A 807 24.17 -0.98 9.83
C GLY A 807 23.36 0.31 9.60
N GLU A 808 22.13 0.19 9.12
CA GLU A 808 21.21 1.31 8.90
C GLU A 808 20.46 1.67 10.20
N GLN A 809 20.10 2.94 10.38
CA GLN A 809 19.08 3.28 11.38
C GLN A 809 17.71 2.87 10.84
N PRO A 810 16.87 2.18 11.64
CA PRO A 810 15.53 1.79 11.20
C PRO A 810 14.65 3.03 10.94
N PRO A 811 13.75 2.98 9.93
CA PRO A 811 13.00 4.15 9.47
C PRO A 811 11.94 4.57 10.48
N ALA A 812 12.25 5.64 11.24
CA ALA A 812 11.52 6.09 12.43
C ALA A 812 11.53 5.05 13.58
N PRO A 813 11.29 5.46 14.85
CA PRO A 813 11.22 4.50 15.95
C PRO A 813 9.97 3.62 15.82
N LEU A 814 10.15 2.43 15.24
CA LEU A 814 9.20 1.32 15.31
C LEU A 814 8.97 0.97 16.79
N ARG A 815 7.84 1.41 17.35
CA ARG A 815 7.50 1.16 18.75
C ARG A 815 6.94 -0.24 18.89
N LEU A 816 7.69 -1.10 19.57
CA LEU A 816 7.27 -2.46 19.86
C LEU A 816 6.26 -2.42 21.02
N ARG A 817 4.98 -2.21 20.68
CA ARG A 817 3.88 -2.20 21.65
C ARG A 817 3.64 -3.62 22.20
N PRO A 818 3.18 -3.81 23.44
CA PRO A 818 2.76 -5.11 23.95
C PRO A 818 1.75 -5.80 23.01
N PHE A 819 1.68 -7.14 23.03
CA PHE A 819 0.65 -7.88 22.27
C PHE A 819 -0.69 -7.89 23.05
N THR A 820 -1.20 -6.69 23.30
CA THR A 820 -2.47 -6.42 23.99
C THR A 820 -3.54 -6.02 22.97
N PRO A 821 -4.84 -6.09 23.31
CA PRO A 821 -5.91 -5.63 22.42
C PRO A 821 -5.69 -4.17 21.97
N ILE A 822 -5.24 -3.31 22.89
CA ILE A 822 -4.93 -1.91 22.62
C ILE A 822 -3.62 -1.73 21.84
N GLY A 823 -2.54 -2.47 22.16
CA GLY A 823 -1.29 -2.43 21.41
C GLY A 823 -1.47 -2.79 19.93
N ASN A 824 -2.28 -3.81 19.64
CA ASN A 824 -2.63 -4.21 18.27
C ASN A 824 -3.50 -3.15 17.56
N LEU A 825 -4.45 -2.51 18.26
CA LEU A 825 -5.24 -1.41 17.69
C LEU A 825 -4.40 -0.15 17.43
N LEU A 826 -3.39 0.14 18.27
CA LEU A 826 -2.46 1.25 18.07
C LEU A 826 -1.47 0.98 16.92
N ASP A 827 -0.96 -0.24 16.77
CA ASP A 827 -0.15 -0.63 15.60
C ASP A 827 -0.93 -0.48 14.29
N LYS A 828 -2.21 -0.89 14.29
CA LYS A 828 -3.14 -0.70 13.17
C LYS A 828 -3.41 0.78 12.91
N LEU A 829 -3.66 1.58 13.96
CA LEU A 829 -3.93 3.01 13.86
C LEU A 829 -2.73 3.79 13.31
N GLU A 830 -1.51 3.49 13.75
CA GLU A 830 -0.29 4.12 13.25
C GLU A 830 -0.06 3.82 11.76
N GLU A 831 -0.34 2.59 11.32
CA GLU A 831 -0.28 2.23 9.90
C GLU A 831 -1.36 2.96 9.09
N GLN A 832 -2.60 3.00 9.58
CA GLN A 832 -3.70 3.72 8.93
C GLN A 832 -3.48 5.25 8.92
N ASN A 833 -2.77 5.82 9.90
CA ASN A 833 -2.40 7.24 9.91
C ASN A 833 -1.38 7.62 8.80
N ARG A 834 -0.60 6.64 8.33
CA ARG A 834 0.41 6.80 7.27
C ARG A 834 -0.03 6.23 5.90
N GLY A 835 -0.97 5.30 5.89
CA GLY A 835 -1.43 4.58 4.69
C GLY A 835 -2.63 5.20 3.97
N PRO A 836 -3.09 4.56 2.87
CA PRO A 836 -4.22 5.03 2.07
C PRO A 836 -5.59 4.89 2.78
N ASP A 837 -5.65 4.14 3.87
CA ASP A 837 -6.88 3.91 4.67
C ASP A 837 -7.16 5.04 5.68
N ARG A 838 -6.26 6.03 5.76
CA ARG A 838 -6.44 7.26 6.52
C ARG A 838 -7.79 7.92 6.18
N PHE A 839 -8.56 8.25 7.22
CA PHE A 839 -9.90 8.84 7.11
C PHE A 839 -10.97 7.99 6.38
N GLN A 840 -10.70 6.71 6.12
CA GLN A 840 -11.73 5.77 5.66
C GLN A 840 -12.49 5.14 6.85
N ASP A 841 -13.58 4.41 6.56
CA ASP A 841 -14.40 3.75 7.59
C ASP A 841 -13.57 2.85 8.51
N VAL A 842 -12.65 2.07 7.93
CA VAL A 842 -11.77 1.12 8.65
C VAL A 842 -10.82 1.82 9.66
N TRP A 843 -10.56 3.12 9.50
CA TRP A 843 -9.79 3.94 10.46
C TRP A 843 -10.69 4.44 11.60
N ALA A 844 -11.91 4.88 11.29
CA ALA A 844 -12.90 5.23 12.30
C ALA A 844 -13.35 4.01 13.14
N GLU A 845 -13.44 2.82 12.54
CA GLU A 845 -13.63 1.55 13.24
C GLU A 845 -12.51 1.25 14.24
N THR A 846 -11.25 1.56 13.92
CA THR A 846 -10.12 1.40 14.85
C THR A 846 -10.25 2.34 16.04
N LEU A 847 -10.60 3.62 15.82
CA LEU A 847 -10.83 4.59 16.89
C LEU A 847 -12.03 4.20 17.77
N LYS A 848 -13.12 3.72 17.16
CA LYS A 848 -14.28 3.17 17.86
C LYS A 848 -13.89 1.99 18.75
N ALA A 849 -13.14 1.01 18.20
CA ALA A 849 -12.70 -0.16 18.96
C ALA A 849 -11.80 0.20 20.16
N ILE A 850 -10.96 1.23 20.03
CA ILE A 850 -10.16 1.75 21.15
C ILE A 850 -11.06 2.33 22.25
N ILE A 851 -12.10 3.08 21.88
CA ILE A 851 -13.06 3.66 22.84
C ILE A 851 -13.92 2.57 23.51
N GLU A 852 -14.31 1.53 22.76
CA GLU A 852 -15.12 0.42 23.28
C GLU A 852 -14.37 -0.53 24.23
N LEU A 853 -13.03 -0.46 24.30
CA LEU A 853 -12.24 -1.09 25.39
C LEU A 853 -12.39 -0.37 26.74
N GLY A 854 -12.82 0.89 26.74
CA GLY A 854 -13.06 1.66 27.97
C GLY A 854 -11.81 1.86 28.85
N PRO A 855 -11.99 2.04 30.18
CA PRO A 855 -10.91 2.41 31.09
C PRO A 855 -9.74 1.41 31.18
N GLU A 856 -9.89 0.16 30.74
CA GLU A 856 -8.79 -0.81 30.73
C GLU A 856 -7.68 -0.42 29.74
N ALA A 857 -8.00 0.30 28.66
CA ALA A 857 -7.03 0.79 27.69
C ALA A 857 -6.20 2.00 28.19
N THR A 858 -6.66 2.72 29.22
CA THR A 858 -6.07 3.99 29.66
C THR A 858 -4.57 3.92 29.99
N PRO A 859 -4.04 2.92 30.72
CA PRO A 859 -2.62 2.87 31.05
C PRO A 859 -1.70 2.76 29.82
N GLU A 860 -2.09 1.98 28.81
CA GLU A 860 -1.30 1.83 27.58
C GLU A 860 -1.47 3.04 26.64
N LEU A 861 -2.66 3.65 26.61
CA LEU A 861 -2.90 4.93 25.93
C LEU A 861 -2.06 6.07 26.53
N ILE A 862 -1.87 6.10 27.84
CA ILE A 862 -0.97 7.03 28.55
C ILE A 862 0.47 6.82 28.09
N ALA A 863 0.96 5.58 28.06
CA ALA A 863 2.31 5.26 27.61
C ALA A 863 2.54 5.65 26.12
N GLU A 864 1.56 5.40 25.26
CA GLU A 864 1.60 5.82 23.85
C GLU A 864 1.57 7.35 23.71
N LEU A 865 0.78 8.07 24.52
CA LEU A 865 0.72 9.53 24.52
C LEU A 865 2.02 10.17 25.01
N ASP A 866 2.67 9.58 26.01
CA ASP A 866 3.99 10.00 26.49
C ASP A 866 5.09 9.70 25.46
N ALA A 867 5.03 8.55 24.77
CA ALA A 867 6.00 8.17 23.75
C ALA A 867 5.86 8.94 22.42
N THR A 868 4.65 9.36 22.03
CA THR A 868 4.42 9.89 20.68
C THR A 868 4.88 11.33 20.49
N GLN A 869 5.26 11.66 19.26
CA GLN A 869 5.52 13.02 18.75
C GLN A 869 4.81 13.27 17.40
N ASP A 870 3.98 12.33 16.95
CA ASP A 870 3.27 12.39 15.66
C ASP A 870 1.94 13.12 15.83
N ASP A 871 1.74 14.21 15.06
CA ASP A 871 0.55 15.07 15.15
C ASP A 871 -0.77 14.31 14.98
N MET A 872 -0.85 13.34 14.06
CA MET A 872 -2.08 12.58 13.84
C MET A 872 -2.38 11.63 15.00
N THR A 873 -1.32 11.07 15.59
CA THR A 873 -1.41 10.18 16.75
C THR A 873 -1.80 10.97 18.00
N LEU A 874 -1.22 12.16 18.24
CA LEU A 874 -1.64 13.07 19.33
C LEU A 874 -3.14 13.42 19.23
N ARG A 875 -3.61 13.75 18.01
CA ARG A 875 -5.02 13.95 17.63
C ARG A 875 -5.91 12.78 18.06
N CYS A 876 -5.55 11.57 17.62
CA CYS A 876 -6.32 10.37 17.87
C CYS A 876 -6.36 9.99 19.35
N LEU A 877 -5.27 10.21 20.10
CA LEU A 877 -5.21 9.94 21.53
C LEU A 877 -6.07 10.93 22.32
N GLY A 878 -6.06 12.22 21.97
CA GLY A 878 -6.98 13.20 22.56
C GLY A 878 -8.45 12.81 22.35
N PHE A 879 -8.83 12.46 21.11
CA PHE A 879 -10.18 11.99 20.78
C PHE A 879 -10.56 10.71 21.53
N THR A 880 -9.68 9.70 21.58
CA THR A 880 -9.99 8.40 22.21
C THR A 880 -9.99 8.47 23.73
N MET A 881 -9.08 9.21 24.38
CA MET A 881 -9.10 9.42 25.83
C MET A 881 -10.37 10.18 26.28
N ARG A 882 -10.77 11.22 25.53
CA ARG A 882 -12.06 11.91 25.74
C ARG A 882 -13.24 10.95 25.53
N GLY A 883 -13.16 10.10 24.50
CA GLY A 883 -14.19 9.10 24.20
C GLY A 883 -14.38 8.04 25.30
N ILE A 884 -13.29 7.63 25.96
CA ILE A 884 -13.28 6.68 27.09
C ILE A 884 -13.78 7.34 28.39
N GLY A 885 -13.49 8.63 28.60
CA GLY A 885 -13.96 9.38 29.77
C GLY A 885 -13.19 9.14 31.07
N ASP A 886 -12.04 8.46 31.01
CA ASP A 886 -11.23 8.08 32.18
C ASP A 886 -10.25 9.20 32.60
N LYS A 887 -10.47 9.74 33.80
CA LYS A 887 -9.70 10.86 34.36
C LYS A 887 -8.24 10.51 34.69
N ARG A 888 -7.86 9.22 34.74
CA ARG A 888 -6.46 8.80 34.85
C ARG A 888 -5.59 9.28 33.68
N ALA A 889 -6.20 9.61 32.53
CA ALA A 889 -5.52 10.16 31.37
C ALA A 889 -4.98 11.60 31.57
N VAL A 890 -5.56 12.39 32.50
CA VAL A 890 -5.30 13.84 32.62
C VAL A 890 -3.81 14.17 32.82
N PRO A 891 -3.03 13.51 33.70
CA PRO A 891 -1.58 13.70 33.79
C PRO A 891 -0.83 13.60 32.44
N ALA A 892 -1.21 12.65 31.58
CA ALA A 892 -0.56 12.45 30.28
C ALA A 892 -0.98 13.50 29.25
N LEU A 893 -2.26 13.90 29.27
CA LEU A 893 -2.76 15.02 28.46
C LEU A 893 -2.02 16.33 28.81
N ILE A 894 -1.74 16.58 30.10
CA ILE A 894 -0.94 17.73 30.55
C ILE A 894 0.53 17.60 30.07
N ARG A 895 1.14 16.41 30.17
CA ARG A 895 2.49 16.14 29.62
C ARG A 895 2.56 16.26 28.10
N ALA A 896 1.44 16.12 27.38
CA ALA A 896 1.37 16.29 25.94
C ALA A 896 1.34 17.77 25.50
N ILE A 897 0.99 18.72 26.37
CA ILE A 897 0.84 20.15 26.01
C ILE A 897 2.07 20.76 25.29
N PRO A 898 3.33 20.50 25.69
CA PRO A 898 4.51 21.00 24.97
C PRO A 898 4.68 20.43 23.56
N LYS A 899 4.07 19.28 23.24
CA LYS A 899 4.18 18.62 21.93
C LYS A 899 3.31 19.30 20.86
N LEU A 900 2.33 20.09 21.29
CA LEU A 900 1.29 20.74 20.45
C LEU A 900 1.81 21.93 19.60
N GLN A 901 3.13 22.16 19.61
CA GLN A 901 3.84 23.23 18.89
C GLN A 901 4.12 22.87 17.41
N GLN A 902 3.75 21.67 16.98
CA GLN A 902 3.95 21.16 15.61
C GLN A 902 2.86 21.69 14.64
N HIS A 903 2.80 21.14 13.44
CA HIS A 903 2.39 21.88 12.24
C HIS A 903 0.93 22.36 12.24
N SER A 904 0.66 23.40 11.44
CA SER A 904 -0.68 23.93 11.20
C SER A 904 -1.50 23.04 10.25
N ALA A 905 -1.85 21.84 10.71
CA ALA A 905 -2.95 21.08 10.13
C ALA A 905 -4.27 21.85 10.31
N SER A 906 -5.18 21.78 9.34
CA SER A 906 -6.57 22.28 9.50
C SER A 906 -7.40 21.33 10.34
N ASP A 907 -8.46 21.83 10.98
CA ASP A 907 -9.59 20.99 11.39
C ASP A 907 -10.20 20.32 10.14
N MET A 908 -10.68 19.08 10.28
CA MET A 908 -11.18 18.27 9.16
C MET A 908 -12.57 17.73 9.44
N GLY A 909 -13.53 18.02 8.55
CA GLY A 909 -14.85 17.40 8.56
C GLY A 909 -14.83 16.06 7.82
N LEU A 910 -14.95 14.96 8.55
CA LEU A 910 -14.90 13.59 8.05
C LEU A 910 -16.30 12.98 7.94
N ARG A 911 -16.45 11.97 7.07
CA ARG A 911 -17.70 11.21 6.90
C ARG A 911 -17.42 9.72 6.82
N ALA A 912 -17.96 8.96 7.74
CA ALA A 912 -18.13 7.52 7.54
C ALA A 912 -19.29 7.27 6.57
N LYS A 913 -19.22 6.17 5.81
CA LYS A 913 -20.30 5.67 4.93
C LYS A 913 -21.38 4.95 5.73
N ASP A 914 -20.97 4.28 6.81
CA ASP A 914 -21.88 3.63 7.75
C ASP A 914 -22.54 4.65 8.69
N ALA A 915 -23.86 4.54 8.86
CA ALA A 915 -24.66 5.52 9.58
C ALA A 915 -24.47 5.43 11.11
N ASP A 916 -24.27 4.23 11.65
CA ASP A 916 -24.10 4.00 13.09
C ASP A 916 -22.69 4.39 13.53
N LEU A 917 -21.67 4.12 12.69
CA LEU A 917 -20.32 4.64 12.86
C LEU A 917 -20.29 6.17 12.75
N GLN A 918 -21.02 6.77 11.80
CA GLN A 918 -21.16 8.22 11.67
C GLN A 918 -21.92 8.87 12.85
N ALA A 919 -22.82 8.14 13.50
CA ALA A 919 -23.47 8.57 14.74
C ALA A 919 -22.52 8.45 15.94
N PHE A 920 -21.80 7.32 16.07
CA PHE A 920 -20.81 7.07 17.11
C PHE A 920 -19.71 8.13 17.11
N MET A 921 -19.10 8.42 15.96
CA MET A 921 -18.01 9.40 15.89
C MET A 921 -18.47 10.82 16.27
N ARG A 922 -19.69 11.24 15.87
CA ARG A 922 -20.26 12.55 16.28
C ARG A 922 -20.54 12.65 17.77
N LYS A 923 -20.91 11.56 18.44
CA LYS A 923 -21.13 11.54 19.90
C LYS A 923 -19.87 11.90 20.70
N HIS A 924 -18.68 11.62 20.16
CA HIS A 924 -17.38 11.82 20.80
C HIS A 924 -16.52 12.94 20.16
N ASP A 925 -17.08 13.62 19.16
CA ASP A 925 -16.64 14.91 18.61
C ASP A 925 -16.64 16.00 19.69
N LEU A 926 -16.05 17.16 19.41
CA LEU A 926 -16.21 18.37 20.22
C LEU A 926 -17.42 19.19 19.76
N ASP A 927 -17.75 19.17 18.47
CA ASP A 927 -18.88 19.92 17.87
C ASP A 927 -20.22 19.13 17.96
N LYS A 928 -20.52 18.54 19.14
CA LYS A 928 -21.59 17.53 19.34
C LYS A 928 -23.00 17.99 18.96
N ASP A 929 -23.31 19.28 19.14
CA ASP A 929 -24.62 19.88 18.85
C ASP A 929 -24.81 20.28 17.37
N ASP A 930 -23.78 20.12 16.53
CA ASP A 930 -23.83 20.54 15.13
C ASP A 930 -24.55 19.50 14.24
N GLN A 931 -25.62 19.93 13.57
CA GLN A 931 -26.43 19.07 12.69
C GLN A 931 -25.74 18.68 11.37
N ARG A 932 -24.44 18.97 11.20
CA ARG A 932 -23.63 18.51 10.08
C ARG A 932 -23.71 16.99 9.86
N ALA A 933 -23.78 16.62 8.57
CA ALA A 933 -23.69 15.23 8.10
C ALA A 933 -22.24 14.70 8.08
N SER A 934 -21.41 15.10 9.04
CA SER A 934 -19.98 14.82 9.19
C SER A 934 -19.58 14.97 10.65
N TYR A 935 -18.53 14.29 11.10
CA TYR A 935 -17.88 14.58 12.39
C TYR A 935 -16.61 15.40 12.16
N GLY A 936 -16.26 16.25 13.11
CA GLY A 936 -14.99 16.94 13.18
C GLY A 936 -13.86 16.03 13.68
N PHE A 937 -12.66 16.34 13.22
CA PHE A 937 -11.42 15.98 13.91
C PHE A 937 -10.59 17.27 14.00
N GLY A 938 -10.42 17.78 15.22
CA GLY A 938 -9.74 19.03 15.52
C GLY A 938 -8.22 18.92 15.47
N ARG A 939 -7.51 20.05 15.38
CA ARG A 939 -6.05 20.12 15.56
C ARG A 939 -5.60 19.37 16.82
N PRO A 940 -4.36 18.86 16.90
CA PRO A 940 -3.86 18.17 18.10
C PRO A 940 -4.03 19.03 19.36
N VAL A 941 -3.82 20.34 19.24
CA VAL A 941 -4.08 21.32 20.31
C VAL A 941 -5.55 21.35 20.74
N ARG A 942 -6.49 21.32 19.79
CA ARG A 942 -7.94 21.31 20.04
C ARG A 942 -8.39 19.99 20.69
N GLU A 943 -7.90 18.85 20.21
CA GLU A 943 -8.25 17.53 20.75
C GLU A 943 -7.72 17.31 22.18
N ILE A 944 -6.48 17.74 22.47
CA ILE A 944 -5.85 17.54 23.79
C ILE A 944 -6.43 18.51 24.84
N TYR A 945 -6.62 19.80 24.53
CA TYR A 945 -7.32 20.70 25.46
C TYR A 945 -8.80 20.32 25.61
N GLY A 946 -9.51 19.97 24.52
CA GLY A 946 -10.89 19.49 24.61
C GLY A 946 -11.05 18.20 25.43
N ALA A 947 -10.04 17.33 25.44
CA ALA A 947 -9.99 16.17 26.34
C ALA A 947 -9.75 16.57 27.82
N LEU A 948 -8.87 17.55 28.07
CA LEU A 948 -8.68 18.11 29.42
C LEU A 948 -9.96 18.77 29.94
N GLU A 949 -10.61 19.61 29.15
CA GLU A 949 -11.87 20.28 29.49
C GLU A 949 -12.98 19.27 29.82
N GLU A 950 -13.24 18.27 28.95
CA GLU A 950 -14.33 17.30 29.17
C GLU A 950 -14.05 16.33 30.34
N LEU A 951 -12.79 15.93 30.57
CA LEU A 951 -12.44 15.03 31.69
C LEU A 951 -12.44 15.75 33.07
N THR A 952 -12.17 17.06 33.09
CA THR A 952 -11.97 17.82 34.35
C THR A 952 -13.10 18.77 34.70
N GLY A 953 -13.84 19.29 33.70
CA GLY A 953 -14.78 20.40 33.86
C GLY A 953 -14.12 21.77 34.06
N GLN A 954 -12.80 21.88 33.88
CA GLN A 954 -12.05 23.14 34.00
C GLN A 954 -11.72 23.72 32.62
N GLN A 955 -11.77 25.05 32.51
CA GLN A 955 -11.35 25.82 31.33
C GLN A 955 -10.44 26.98 31.78
N PHE A 956 -9.45 27.38 30.98
CA PHE A 956 -8.66 28.60 31.19
C PHE A 956 -8.73 29.60 30.01
N GLY A 957 -9.47 29.27 28.95
CA GLY A 957 -9.68 30.13 27.77
C GLY A 957 -8.80 29.78 26.56
N GLU A 958 -8.28 28.55 26.49
CA GLU A 958 -7.24 28.11 25.55
C GLU A 958 -7.66 28.05 24.07
N THR A 959 -8.91 28.38 23.73
CA THR A 959 -9.41 28.46 22.36
C THR A 959 -8.55 29.35 21.46
N GLU A 960 -7.92 30.38 22.02
CA GLU A 960 -6.95 31.24 21.31
C GLU A 960 -5.71 30.48 20.81
N LEU A 961 -5.28 29.41 21.49
CA LEU A 961 -4.15 28.58 21.08
C LEU A 961 -4.48 27.73 19.84
N PHE A 962 -5.76 27.45 19.58
CA PHE A 962 -6.21 26.68 18.41
C PHE A 962 -5.98 27.43 17.09
N LEU A 963 -5.85 28.76 17.15
CA LEU A 963 -5.62 29.65 16.01
C LEU A 963 -4.12 29.96 15.76
N LEU A 964 -3.21 29.50 16.62
CA LEU A 964 -1.77 29.72 16.45
C LEU A 964 -1.22 28.98 15.23
N ALA A 965 -0.54 29.71 14.34
CA ALA A 965 0.33 29.13 13.33
C ALA A 965 1.66 28.69 13.94
N GLN A 966 2.48 27.97 13.17
CA GLN A 966 3.86 27.65 13.55
C GLN A 966 4.72 28.91 13.41
N ALA A 967 5.42 29.31 14.47
CA ALA A 967 6.26 30.51 14.44
C ALA A 967 7.43 30.40 13.42
N PRO A 968 7.72 31.45 12.62
CA PRO A 968 8.63 31.37 11.48
C PRO A 968 10.12 31.54 11.82
N THR A 969 10.46 32.01 13.03
CA THR A 969 11.85 32.21 13.48
C THR A 969 12.18 31.40 14.73
N PRO A 970 13.44 30.98 14.96
CA PRO A 970 13.83 30.29 16.20
C PRO A 970 13.52 31.07 17.49
N HIS A 971 13.53 32.40 17.42
CA HIS A 971 13.17 33.31 18.52
C HIS A 971 11.68 33.21 18.86
N GLN A 972 10.81 33.48 17.89
CA GLN A 972 9.36 33.40 18.08
C GLN A 972 8.90 31.96 18.38
N GLN A 973 9.58 30.95 17.82
CA GLN A 973 9.37 29.57 18.23
C GLN A 973 9.68 29.39 19.71
N ALA A 974 10.82 29.87 20.22
CA ALA A 974 11.12 29.80 21.66
C ALA A 974 10.05 30.49 22.52
N LEU A 975 9.53 31.65 22.11
CA LEU A 975 8.42 32.33 22.78
C LEU A 975 7.12 31.48 22.75
N GLN A 976 6.79 30.88 21.60
CA GLN A 976 5.69 29.93 21.48
C GLN A 976 5.90 28.71 22.38
N ARG A 977 7.13 28.19 22.51
CA ARG A 977 7.45 27.11 23.46
C ARG A 977 7.20 27.52 24.91
N ARG A 978 7.58 28.75 25.28
CA ARG A 978 7.31 29.33 26.61
C ARG A 978 5.80 29.48 26.88
N LEU A 979 5.01 29.91 25.89
CA LEU A 979 3.55 30.02 26.00
C LEU A 979 2.87 28.66 26.25
N PHE A 980 3.27 27.61 25.52
CA PHE A 980 2.77 26.25 25.77
C PHE A 980 3.28 25.68 27.11
N ALA A 981 4.54 25.93 27.51
CA ALA A 981 5.07 25.52 28.80
C ALA A 981 4.35 26.21 29.98
N ALA A 982 4.02 27.50 29.86
CA ALA A 982 3.27 28.24 30.86
C ALA A 982 1.83 27.72 31.02
N ASN A 983 1.14 27.40 29.92
CA ASN A 983 -0.20 26.78 30.01
C ASN A 983 -0.13 25.35 30.58
N ALA A 984 0.90 24.57 30.25
CA ALA A 984 1.14 23.29 30.91
C ALA A 984 1.33 23.45 32.42
N GLN A 985 2.07 24.47 32.87
CA GLN A 985 2.22 24.79 34.30
C GLN A 985 0.90 25.23 34.96
N LYS A 986 0.05 26.02 34.28
CA LYS A 986 -1.32 26.36 34.76
C LYS A 986 -2.12 25.08 35.04
N TRP A 987 -2.09 24.11 34.12
CA TRP A 987 -2.74 22.81 34.28
C TRP A 987 -2.10 21.90 35.35
N VAL A 988 -0.76 21.85 35.46
CA VAL A 988 -0.06 21.10 36.53
C VAL A 988 -0.51 21.62 37.90
N ALA A 989 -0.46 22.93 38.13
CA ALA A 989 -0.83 23.53 39.41
C ALA A 989 -2.30 23.27 39.77
N TRP A 990 -3.19 23.29 38.78
CA TRP A 990 -4.60 22.94 38.99
C TRP A 990 -4.80 21.46 39.30
N TRP A 991 -4.10 20.55 38.59
CA TRP A 991 -4.23 19.11 38.79
C TRP A 991 -3.68 18.67 40.16
N GLU A 992 -2.51 19.15 40.58
CA GLU A 992 -1.98 18.75 41.89
C GLU A 992 -2.84 19.29 43.06
N ALA A 993 -3.61 20.36 42.85
CA ALA A 993 -4.57 20.89 43.82
C ALA A 993 -5.95 20.19 43.81
N ASN A 994 -6.34 19.52 42.71
CA ASN A 994 -7.72 19.01 42.54
C ASN A 994 -7.84 17.53 42.12
N GLY A 995 -6.81 16.92 41.54
CA GLY A 995 -6.82 15.56 40.99
C GLY A 995 -7.19 14.49 42.02
N LYS A 996 -6.83 14.69 43.30
CA LYS A 996 -7.24 13.83 44.42
C LYS A 996 -8.75 13.78 44.70
N ARG A 997 -9.54 14.63 44.04
CA ARG A 997 -11.03 14.62 44.05
C ARG A 997 -11.64 13.98 42.79
N LEU A 998 -10.80 13.56 41.84
CA LEU A 998 -11.20 13.16 40.48
C LEU A 998 -10.71 11.74 40.12
N VAL A 999 -9.67 11.24 40.79
CA VAL A 999 -9.11 9.90 40.65
C VAL A 999 -8.73 9.39 42.04
N ASP A 1000 -9.13 8.16 42.40
CA ASP A 1000 -8.82 7.57 43.72
C ASP A 1000 -7.41 6.97 43.81
N ASP A 1001 -6.80 6.64 42.67
CA ASP A 1001 -5.47 6.03 42.55
C ASP A 1001 -4.35 7.09 42.63
N GLU A 1002 -3.54 7.02 43.69
CA GLU A 1002 -2.42 7.93 43.98
C GLU A 1002 -1.37 7.98 42.87
N THR A 1003 -1.24 6.93 42.07
CA THR A 1003 -0.33 6.85 40.91
C THR A 1003 -0.56 7.97 39.89
N TYR A 1004 -1.79 8.50 39.82
CA TYR A 1004 -2.20 9.53 38.85
C TYR A 1004 -2.42 10.92 39.47
N TRP A 1005 -2.18 11.10 40.77
CA TRP A 1005 -2.33 12.41 41.42
C TRP A 1005 -1.26 13.43 41.01
N HIS A 1006 -0.09 12.97 40.56
CA HIS A 1006 1.05 13.80 40.22
C HIS A 1006 1.38 13.74 38.72
N VAL A 1007 1.78 14.86 38.12
CA VAL A 1007 1.97 14.95 36.66
C VAL A 1007 3.28 14.30 36.18
N GLY A 1008 4.23 14.01 37.08
CA GLY A 1008 5.40 13.19 36.77
C GLY A 1008 6.58 13.95 36.16
N ARG A 1009 7.56 13.21 35.62
CA ARG A 1009 8.92 13.75 35.34
C ARG A 1009 8.93 14.88 34.30
N SER A 1010 9.77 15.87 34.58
CA SER A 1010 9.97 17.10 33.81
C SER A 1010 8.69 17.90 33.56
N SER A 1011 8.25 18.64 34.59
CA SER A 1011 7.48 19.87 34.40
C SER A 1011 8.14 20.73 33.30
N PRO A 1012 7.40 21.22 32.30
CA PRO A 1012 7.99 22.01 31.22
C PRO A 1012 8.66 23.25 31.78
N LYS A 1013 9.96 23.45 31.50
CA LYS A 1013 10.66 24.68 31.89
C LYS A 1013 10.05 25.85 31.13
N THR A 1014 9.58 26.86 31.84
CA THR A 1014 9.27 28.19 31.30
C THR A 1014 10.56 28.95 30.96
N ASP A 1015 11.62 28.75 31.75
CA ASP A 1015 12.97 29.21 31.41
C ASP A 1015 13.62 28.28 30.37
N LEU A 1016 13.23 28.49 29.11
CA LEU A 1016 13.95 28.00 27.94
C LEU A 1016 14.95 29.06 27.47
N ASP A 1017 16.16 28.65 27.11
CA ASP A 1017 17.19 29.56 26.59
C ASP A 1017 16.68 30.29 25.34
N MET A 1018 16.72 31.62 25.37
CA MET A 1018 16.34 32.44 24.23
C MET A 1018 17.49 32.48 23.24
N PRO A 1019 17.31 32.02 21.98
CA PRO A 1019 18.31 32.26 20.95
C PRO A 1019 18.38 33.78 20.69
N PRO A 1020 19.57 34.35 20.46
CA PRO A 1020 19.69 35.78 20.19
C PRO A 1020 18.89 36.17 18.93
N THR A 1021 18.38 37.40 18.90
CA THR A 1021 17.73 38.03 17.73
C THR A 1021 18.78 38.28 16.64
N LEU A 1022 19.11 37.20 15.92
CA LEU A 1022 20.28 37.05 15.05
C LEU A 1022 20.29 37.94 13.79
N ASP A 1023 19.18 38.58 13.44
CA ASP A 1023 19.10 39.47 12.29
C ASP A 1023 18.39 40.79 12.65
N ARG A 1024 19.10 41.91 12.43
CA ARG A 1024 18.59 43.29 12.56
C ARG A 1024 18.28 43.92 11.19
N THR A 1025 18.14 43.11 10.16
CA THR A 1025 17.65 43.48 8.83
C THR A 1025 16.26 42.90 8.58
N LEU A 1026 15.42 43.62 7.84
CA LEU A 1026 14.12 43.10 7.44
C LEU A 1026 14.29 42.22 6.18
N PRO A 1027 13.64 41.04 6.09
CA PRO A 1027 13.92 40.06 5.05
C PRO A 1027 13.63 40.55 3.63
N ARG A 1028 14.12 39.79 2.65
CA ARG A 1028 13.88 40.05 1.22
C ARG A 1028 12.41 40.05 0.83
N ASP A 1029 11.62 39.19 1.45
CA ASP A 1029 10.20 39.07 1.22
C ASP A 1029 9.44 39.13 2.55
N LEU A 1030 8.40 39.98 2.62
CA LEU A 1030 7.45 40.02 3.73
C LEU A 1030 6.47 38.84 3.57
N GLY A 1031 7.02 37.62 3.68
CA GLY A 1031 6.44 36.37 3.17
C GLY A 1031 5.18 35.87 3.86
N MET A 1032 4.89 36.33 5.08
CA MET A 1032 3.56 36.16 5.69
C MET A 1032 2.89 37.53 5.84
N ARG A 1033 1.83 37.74 5.06
CA ARG A 1033 0.84 38.80 5.31
C ARG A 1033 -0.30 38.21 6.12
N TYR A 1034 -0.38 38.53 7.41
CA TYR A 1034 -1.66 38.49 8.13
C TYR A 1034 -2.52 39.68 7.69
N SER A 1035 -2.90 39.73 6.41
CA SER A 1035 -3.94 40.64 5.93
C SER A 1035 -5.25 40.27 6.60
N ASN A 1036 -6.06 41.28 6.92
CA ASN A 1036 -7.43 41.14 7.46
C ASN A 1036 -7.51 40.82 8.95
N GLY A 1037 -6.49 41.19 9.74
CA GLY A 1037 -6.68 41.36 11.17
C GLY A 1037 -7.67 42.49 11.44
N LEU A 1038 -8.73 42.21 12.20
CA LEU A 1038 -9.62 43.20 12.80
C LEU A 1038 -9.46 43.12 14.32
N LEU A 1039 -8.82 44.14 14.90
CA LEU A 1039 -8.83 44.39 16.34
C LEU A 1039 -10.06 45.26 16.61
N THR A 1040 -11.07 44.72 17.27
CA THR A 1040 -12.23 45.50 17.70
C THR A 1040 -11.99 46.12 19.08
N PRO A 1041 -12.71 47.19 19.43
CA PRO A 1041 -12.85 47.62 20.82
C PRO A 1041 -13.60 46.55 21.66
N TYR A 1042 -13.85 46.89 22.92
CA TYR A 1042 -14.56 46.05 23.89
C TYR A 1042 -16.02 45.71 23.51
N GLN A 1043 -16.67 46.51 22.64
CA GLN A 1043 -18.09 46.39 22.33
C GLN A 1043 -18.50 45.09 21.60
N ASN A 1044 -18.94 44.11 22.39
CA ASN A 1044 -19.99 43.10 22.13
C ASN A 1044 -20.00 42.33 20.78
N SER A 1045 -18.84 42.18 20.12
CA SER A 1045 -18.68 41.23 19.02
C SER A 1045 -18.40 39.82 19.55
N LYS A 1046 -19.35 38.89 19.36
CA LYS A 1046 -19.13 37.46 19.67
C LYS A 1046 -18.08 36.77 18.80
N THR A 1047 -17.56 37.43 17.76
CA THR A 1047 -16.66 36.85 16.75
C THR A 1047 -15.24 37.45 16.73
N SER A 1048 -15.04 38.68 17.21
CA SER A 1048 -13.76 39.40 17.06
C SER A 1048 -12.75 39.16 18.20
N HIS A 1049 -11.51 39.62 18.01
CA HIS A 1049 -10.46 39.69 19.05
C HIS A 1049 -10.11 41.15 19.35
N GLN A 1050 -9.67 41.41 20.59
CA GLN A 1050 -9.41 42.75 21.14
C GLN A 1050 -7.93 42.96 21.50
N LEU A 1051 -7.16 41.88 21.62
CA LEU A 1051 -5.77 41.86 22.05
C LEU A 1051 -4.95 40.99 21.10
N ILE A 1052 -3.70 41.37 20.86
CA ILE A 1052 -2.74 40.56 20.12
C ILE A 1052 -1.31 40.70 20.65
N ASP A 1053 -0.67 39.54 20.77
CA ASP A 1053 0.77 39.33 20.92
C ASP A 1053 1.32 39.15 19.50
N LEU A 1054 2.25 40.02 19.09
CA LEU A 1054 2.80 40.00 17.74
C LEU A 1054 3.89 38.93 17.61
N ASP A 1055 4.61 38.65 18.68
CA ASP A 1055 5.70 37.68 18.72
C ASP A 1055 5.25 36.25 18.43
N THR A 1056 4.20 35.76 19.11
CA THR A 1056 3.63 34.42 18.86
C THR A 1056 2.41 34.44 17.93
N GLY A 1057 1.80 35.61 17.70
CA GLY A 1057 0.54 35.74 16.97
C GLY A 1057 -0.71 35.35 17.78
N ARG A 1058 -0.59 35.18 19.11
CA ARG A 1058 -1.72 34.88 20.03
C ARG A 1058 -2.71 36.03 20.02
N ARG A 1059 -4.00 35.73 19.79
CA ARG A 1059 -5.08 36.72 19.73
C ARG A 1059 -6.15 36.43 20.77
N SER A 1060 -6.48 37.41 21.60
CA SER A 1060 -7.39 37.22 22.73
C SER A 1060 -8.57 38.19 22.76
N ARG A 1061 -9.52 37.90 23.65
CA ARG A 1061 -10.59 38.81 24.06
C ARG A 1061 -10.29 39.33 25.45
N LEU A 1062 -10.95 40.41 25.85
CA LEU A 1062 -10.95 40.85 27.23
C LEU A 1062 -11.64 39.79 28.12
N PRO A 1063 -11.08 39.45 29.29
CA PRO A 1063 -11.76 38.64 30.30
C PRO A 1063 -13.17 39.15 30.60
N GLU A 1064 -14.12 38.25 30.86
CA GLU A 1064 -15.56 38.57 30.97
C GLU A 1064 -15.86 39.71 31.96
N LYS A 1065 -15.13 39.76 33.08
CA LYS A 1065 -15.18 40.83 34.09
C LYS A 1065 -15.02 42.27 33.55
N TRP A 1066 -14.45 42.44 32.35
CA TRP A 1066 -14.31 43.72 31.66
C TRP A 1066 -15.09 43.76 30.35
N ALA A 1067 -15.26 42.62 29.65
CA ALA A 1067 -16.01 42.54 28.40
C ALA A 1067 -17.52 42.83 28.55
N GLN A 1068 -18.05 42.79 29.77
CA GLN A 1068 -19.46 43.10 30.08
C GLN A 1068 -19.70 44.55 30.57
N LEU A 1069 -18.67 45.40 30.66
CA LEU A 1069 -18.80 46.76 31.17
C LEU A 1069 -19.33 47.74 30.11
N GLU A 1070 -20.31 48.58 30.46
CA GLU A 1070 -20.86 49.62 29.59
C GLU A 1070 -19.88 50.77 29.32
N ASN A 1071 -18.97 51.05 30.26
CA ASN A 1071 -17.88 52.01 30.10
C ASN A 1071 -16.60 51.40 30.68
N ILE A 1072 -15.63 51.15 29.82
CA ILE A 1072 -14.37 50.48 30.18
C ILE A 1072 -13.25 51.45 30.57
N GLU A 1073 -13.39 52.75 30.27
CA GLU A 1073 -12.32 53.74 30.39
C GLU A 1073 -11.75 53.88 31.83
N PRO A 1074 -12.55 53.84 32.92
CA PRO A 1074 -12.02 53.85 34.28
C PRO A 1074 -11.08 52.67 34.61
N HIS A 1075 -11.25 51.54 33.92
CA HIS A 1075 -10.47 50.32 34.11
C HIS A 1075 -9.32 50.16 33.10
N MET A 1076 -9.17 51.10 32.15
CA MET A 1076 -8.24 51.00 31.05
C MET A 1076 -6.78 50.77 31.50
N ASN A 1077 -6.36 51.43 32.58
CA ASN A 1077 -5.01 51.24 33.16
C ASN A 1077 -4.82 49.84 33.77
N GLU A 1078 -5.86 49.27 34.40
CA GLU A 1078 -5.83 47.92 34.97
C GLU A 1078 -5.77 46.86 33.86
N ILE A 1079 -6.51 47.09 32.77
CA ILE A 1079 -6.56 46.23 31.59
C ILE A 1079 -5.22 46.24 30.86
N VAL A 1080 -4.64 47.41 30.61
CA VAL A 1080 -3.31 47.54 29.99
C VAL A 1080 -2.23 46.88 30.85
N ALA A 1081 -2.26 47.06 32.18
CA ALA A 1081 -1.32 46.41 33.08
C ALA A 1081 -1.45 44.87 33.09
N TRP A 1082 -2.68 44.33 33.09
CA TRP A 1082 -2.91 42.90 32.97
C TRP A 1082 -2.51 42.34 31.59
N ALA A 1083 -2.85 43.05 30.51
CA ALA A 1083 -2.52 42.62 29.16
C ALA A 1083 -0.99 42.60 28.93
N ALA A 1084 -0.27 43.55 29.52
CA ALA A 1084 1.19 43.54 29.55
C ALA A 1084 1.74 42.31 30.30
N ALA A 1085 1.14 41.94 31.43
CA ALA A 1085 1.54 40.78 32.22
C ALA A 1085 1.25 39.43 31.53
N GLU A 1086 0.18 39.32 30.75
CA GLU A 1086 -0.12 38.15 29.90
C GLU A 1086 0.66 38.13 28.57
N GLY A 1087 1.41 39.20 28.23
CA GLY A 1087 2.31 39.22 27.07
C GLY A 1087 1.74 39.82 25.79
N PHE A 1088 0.63 40.56 25.84
CA PHE A 1088 0.07 41.20 24.65
C PHE A 1088 0.82 42.50 24.28
N ASP A 1089 0.96 42.74 22.96
CA ASP A 1089 1.67 43.89 22.38
C ASP A 1089 0.74 45.04 21.99
N LEU A 1090 -0.47 44.73 21.52
CA LEU A 1090 -1.45 45.68 20.99
C LEU A 1090 -2.87 45.41 21.53
N MET A 1091 -3.64 46.49 21.69
CA MET A 1091 -5.07 46.47 22.04
C MET A 1091 -5.89 47.31 21.05
N GLY A 1092 -7.08 46.83 20.69
CA GLY A 1092 -8.10 47.64 20.01
C GLY A 1092 -8.87 48.50 21.02
N VAL A 1093 -8.96 49.81 20.79
CA VAL A 1093 -9.57 50.78 21.72
C VAL A 1093 -10.51 51.76 21.00
N GLU A 1094 -11.44 52.33 21.77
CA GLU A 1094 -12.18 53.54 21.41
C GLU A 1094 -11.36 54.77 21.82
N TYR A 1095 -11.41 55.83 21.01
CA TYR A 1095 -10.67 57.07 21.27
C TYR A 1095 -11.36 58.30 20.66
N VAL A 1096 -11.51 59.36 21.45
CA VAL A 1096 -11.97 60.68 20.96
C VAL A 1096 -10.75 61.52 20.62
N LEU A 1097 -10.71 62.08 19.40
CA LEU A 1097 -9.60 62.94 18.99
C LEU A 1097 -9.62 64.28 19.76
N PRO A 1098 -8.47 64.88 20.10
CA PRO A 1098 -8.43 66.19 20.74
C PRO A 1098 -9.11 67.27 19.87
N GLY A 1099 -10.25 67.79 20.35
CA GLY A 1099 -11.06 68.78 19.63
C GLY A 1099 -12.09 68.20 18.65
N ASP A 1100 -12.38 66.91 18.73
CA ASP A 1100 -13.50 66.23 18.04
C ASP A 1100 -14.58 65.83 19.08
N GLU A 1101 -15.82 65.72 18.62
CA GLU A 1101 -16.96 65.19 19.40
C GLU A 1101 -17.22 63.70 19.09
N GLN A 1102 -16.58 63.15 18.05
CA GLN A 1102 -16.75 61.77 17.60
C GLN A 1102 -15.74 60.81 18.24
N THR A 1103 -16.22 59.62 18.59
CA THR A 1103 -15.38 58.49 19.01
C THR A 1103 -14.96 57.68 17.78
N HIS A 1104 -13.66 57.42 17.67
CA HIS A 1104 -13.02 56.65 16.60
C HIS A 1104 -12.43 55.36 17.15
N TYR A 1105 -12.13 54.41 16.27
CA TYR A 1105 -11.47 53.15 16.64
C TYR A 1105 -9.98 53.22 16.34
N ALA A 1106 -9.15 52.89 17.32
CA ALA A 1106 -7.70 53.01 17.26
C ALA A 1106 -6.98 51.77 17.79
N ILE A 1107 -5.68 51.67 17.53
CA ILE A 1107 -4.80 50.63 18.06
C ILE A 1107 -3.84 51.26 19.06
N ARG A 1108 -3.84 50.75 20.30
CA ARG A 1108 -2.94 51.15 21.38
C ARG A 1108 -1.79 50.14 21.53
N PRO A 1109 -0.52 50.58 21.58
CA PRO A 1109 0.58 49.72 21.97
C PRO A 1109 0.60 49.52 23.48
N ILE A 1110 0.86 48.29 23.91
CA ILE A 1110 0.96 47.87 25.32
C ILE A 1110 2.45 47.68 25.67
N ARG A 1111 3.18 46.91 24.85
CA ARG A 1111 4.55 46.46 25.13
C ARG A 1111 5.58 46.76 24.03
N LEU A 1112 5.15 47.31 22.89
CA LEU A 1112 6.05 47.65 21.78
C LEU A 1112 6.44 49.13 21.73
N LYS A 1113 7.55 49.42 21.06
CA LYS A 1113 7.92 50.76 20.56
C LYS A 1113 7.56 50.83 19.08
N ALA A 1114 7.11 51.99 18.60
CA ALA A 1114 6.76 52.18 17.20
C ALA A 1114 7.25 53.51 16.62
N TRP A 1115 7.52 53.51 15.31
CA TRP A 1115 7.89 54.66 14.51
C TRP A 1115 7.06 54.68 13.23
N GLU A 1116 6.31 55.74 12.99
CA GLU A 1116 5.61 55.98 11.74
C GLU A 1116 6.61 56.18 10.58
N LEU A 1117 6.33 55.49 9.48
CA LEU A 1117 7.09 55.47 8.24
C LEU A 1117 6.21 55.98 7.08
N ASP A 1118 6.86 56.56 6.07
CA ASP A 1118 6.22 56.91 4.79
C ASP A 1118 5.45 55.70 4.20
N PRO A 1119 4.15 55.83 3.85
CA PRO A 1119 3.35 54.74 3.30
C PRO A 1119 3.90 54.05 2.03
N LYS A 1120 4.89 54.65 1.35
CA LYS A 1120 5.64 53.98 0.27
C LYS A 1120 6.39 52.74 0.75
N TYR A 1121 6.84 52.69 2.01
CA TYR A 1121 7.64 51.59 2.52
C TYR A 1121 6.88 50.26 2.46
N TRP A 1122 5.60 50.22 2.86
CA TRP A 1122 4.75 49.03 2.72
C TRP A 1122 4.59 48.53 1.27
N LYS A 1123 4.81 49.41 0.28
CA LYS A 1123 4.69 49.11 -1.17
C LYS A 1123 6.06 48.99 -1.87
N SER A 1124 7.17 48.95 -1.12
CA SER A 1124 8.53 48.96 -1.63
C SER A 1124 9.34 47.79 -1.04
N PRO A 1125 10.35 47.25 -1.75
CA PRO A 1125 11.28 46.28 -1.15
C PRO A 1125 12.17 46.98 -0.10
N ILE A 1126 11.74 46.92 1.16
CA ILE A 1126 12.44 47.49 2.33
C ILE A 1126 13.79 46.80 2.61
N ASN A 1127 13.99 45.62 2.03
CA ASN A 1127 15.08 44.64 2.18
C ASN A 1127 16.53 45.07 1.91
N LYS A 1128 16.81 46.37 1.93
CA LYS A 1128 18.14 46.99 1.85
C LYS A 1128 18.42 47.96 3.00
N LYS A 1129 17.49 48.13 3.94
CA LYS A 1129 17.64 48.95 5.15
C LYS A 1129 17.65 48.08 6.40
N SER A 1130 18.50 48.41 7.36
CA SER A 1130 18.46 47.85 8.72
C SER A 1130 17.32 48.47 9.53
N VAL A 1131 17.00 47.85 10.67
CA VAL A 1131 16.05 48.43 11.65
C VAL A 1131 16.50 49.83 12.10
N ALA A 1132 17.81 50.06 12.24
CA ALA A 1132 18.36 51.36 12.66
C ALA A 1132 18.18 52.45 11.58
N ASP A 1133 18.33 52.12 10.29
CA ASP A 1133 18.08 53.06 9.20
C ASP A 1133 16.60 53.48 9.19
N LEU A 1134 15.68 52.54 9.41
CA LEU A 1134 14.24 52.80 9.42
C LEU A 1134 13.79 53.53 10.70
N GLN A 1135 14.46 53.33 11.84
CA GLN A 1135 14.28 54.17 13.02
C GLN A 1135 14.74 55.61 12.78
N ALA A 1136 15.76 55.83 11.93
CA ALA A 1136 16.23 57.17 11.54
C ALA A 1136 15.38 57.84 10.45
N ASP A 1137 14.80 57.07 9.52
CA ASP A 1137 13.75 57.55 8.59
C ASP A 1137 12.42 57.84 9.31
N GLY A 1138 12.22 57.26 10.49
CA GLY A 1138 10.93 57.14 11.16
C GLY A 1138 10.61 58.23 12.18
N ALA A 1139 9.33 58.54 12.29
CA ALA A 1139 8.76 59.44 13.29
C ALA A 1139 8.29 58.64 14.51
N PRO A 1140 8.82 58.81 15.74
CA PRO A 1140 8.31 58.10 16.92
C PRO A 1140 6.79 58.25 17.06
N ALA A 1141 6.09 57.13 17.14
CA ALA A 1141 4.64 57.10 17.24
C ALA A 1141 4.18 57.56 18.64
N LYS A 1142 2.96 58.10 18.71
CA LYS A 1142 2.32 58.47 19.98
C LYS A 1142 1.63 57.23 20.61
N GLU A 1143 0.90 57.45 21.69
CA GLU A 1143 0.12 56.44 22.42
C GLU A 1143 -0.92 55.67 21.57
N LEU A 1144 -1.21 56.12 20.35
CA LEU A 1144 -2.07 55.41 19.40
C LEU A 1144 -1.43 55.38 18.01
N LEU A 1145 -1.57 54.24 17.33
CA LEU A 1145 -1.05 53.99 16.00
C LEU A 1145 -2.06 54.49 14.95
N LEU A 1146 -2.05 55.80 14.72
CA LEU A 1146 -2.85 56.56 13.75
C LEU A 1146 -1.93 57.49 12.95
N HIS A 1147 -2.33 57.89 11.74
CA HIS A 1147 -1.54 58.86 10.98
C HIS A 1147 -1.53 60.21 11.70
N TYR A 1148 -0.36 60.82 11.89
CA TYR A 1148 -0.24 62.15 12.47
C TYR A 1148 0.33 63.16 11.46
N ASP A 1149 -0.54 64.00 10.91
CA ASP A 1149 -0.10 65.12 10.07
C ASP A 1149 0.56 66.20 10.94
N ARG A 1150 1.89 66.20 10.90
CA ARG A 1150 2.77 67.16 11.61
C ARG A 1150 2.70 68.59 11.05
N GLN A 1151 2.11 68.83 9.89
CA GLN A 1151 1.89 70.17 9.33
C GLN A 1151 0.56 70.76 9.82
N GLN A 1152 -0.46 69.90 10.01
CA GLN A 1152 -1.77 70.29 10.54
C GLN A 1152 -1.89 70.13 12.07
N ASP A 1153 -0.89 69.51 12.71
CA ASP A 1153 -0.83 69.09 14.11
C ASP A 1153 -2.05 68.25 14.56
N LYS A 1154 -2.49 67.33 13.67
CA LYS A 1154 -3.72 66.54 13.84
C LYS A 1154 -3.54 65.09 13.44
N TYR A 1155 -4.35 64.23 14.04
CA TYR A 1155 -4.53 62.86 13.55
C TYR A 1155 -5.47 62.84 12.35
N ASP A 1156 -5.14 62.05 11.33
CA ASP A 1156 -6.04 61.76 10.20
C ASP A 1156 -6.50 60.30 10.26
N VAL A 1157 -7.81 60.11 10.50
CA VAL A 1157 -8.47 58.81 10.58
C VAL A 1157 -8.80 58.19 9.21
N GLU A 1158 -8.66 58.91 8.10
CA GLU A 1158 -8.75 58.38 6.73
C GLU A 1158 -7.39 58.02 6.13
N ALA A 1159 -6.30 58.65 6.56
CA ALA A 1159 -4.97 58.41 5.99
C ALA A 1159 -4.39 57.03 6.36
N THR A 1160 -3.93 56.28 5.35
CA THR A 1160 -3.24 55.01 5.58
C THR A 1160 -1.83 55.24 6.10
N ALA A 1161 -1.44 54.48 7.12
CA ALA A 1161 -0.19 54.65 7.85
C ALA A 1161 0.63 53.35 7.85
N THR A 1162 1.96 53.49 7.91
CA THR A 1162 2.90 52.37 8.07
C THR A 1162 3.74 52.63 9.31
N PHE A 1163 3.96 51.62 10.14
CA PHE A 1163 4.77 51.73 11.35
C PHE A 1163 5.84 50.63 11.35
N LEU A 1164 7.09 51.01 11.61
CA LEU A 1164 8.07 50.11 12.18
C LEU A 1164 7.71 49.86 13.64
N PHE A 1165 7.85 48.64 14.13
CA PHE A 1165 7.76 48.33 15.55
C PHE A 1165 8.92 47.45 16.05
N GLU A 1166 9.13 47.46 17.36
CA GLU A 1166 10.04 46.59 18.11
C GLU A 1166 9.31 46.19 19.41
N THR A 1167 9.04 44.90 19.61
CA THR A 1167 8.35 44.37 20.81
C THR A 1167 9.25 44.43 22.05
N ALA A 1168 8.70 44.22 23.25
CA ALA A 1168 9.50 44.15 24.48
C ALA A 1168 10.52 43.00 24.46
N GLU A 1169 10.16 41.90 23.81
CA GLU A 1169 10.97 40.73 23.49
C GLU A 1169 12.06 41.01 22.43
N GLY A 1170 12.02 42.17 21.77
CA GLY A 1170 13.04 42.63 20.82
C GLY A 1170 12.84 42.14 19.39
N THR A 1171 11.64 41.67 19.01
CA THR A 1171 11.31 41.30 17.63
C THR A 1171 10.92 42.54 16.82
N PRO A 1172 11.66 42.89 15.76
CA PRO A 1172 11.30 43.98 14.87
C PRO A 1172 10.28 43.53 13.83
N GLY A 1173 9.39 44.44 13.41
CA GLY A 1173 8.43 44.18 12.35
C GLY A 1173 7.82 45.44 11.76
N ILE A 1174 6.95 45.27 10.77
CA ILE A 1174 6.20 46.38 10.16
C ILE A 1174 4.70 46.11 10.19
N LEU A 1175 3.97 47.12 10.65
CA LEU A 1175 2.52 47.18 10.77
C LEU A 1175 1.98 48.19 9.76
N TYR A 1176 1.15 47.76 8.82
CA TYR A 1176 0.39 48.64 7.94
C TYR A 1176 -1.05 48.75 8.42
N ILE A 1177 -1.57 49.98 8.47
CA ILE A 1177 -2.91 50.32 8.93
C ILE A 1177 -3.68 50.96 7.77
N GLY A 1178 -4.71 50.27 7.28
CA GLY A 1178 -5.43 50.61 6.06
C GLY A 1178 -6.95 50.81 6.25
N ILE A 1179 -7.54 51.59 5.35
CA ILE A 1179 -8.98 51.92 5.33
C ILE A 1179 -9.85 50.95 4.50
N GLU A 1180 -9.25 49.92 3.89
CA GLU A 1180 -9.99 48.99 3.02
C GLU A 1180 -10.57 47.83 3.82
N VAL A 1181 -11.91 47.83 3.95
CA VAL A 1181 -12.67 46.72 4.53
C VAL A 1181 -13.11 45.76 3.42
N HIS A 1182 -13.01 44.46 3.69
CA HIS A 1182 -13.61 43.39 2.88
C HIS A 1182 -14.50 42.54 3.80
N ASP A 1183 -15.30 41.64 3.23
CA ASP A 1183 -15.92 40.55 3.99
C ASP A 1183 -14.90 39.43 4.28
N ASP A 1184 -15.38 38.32 4.83
CA ASP A 1184 -14.58 37.12 5.13
C ASP A 1184 -14.29 36.28 3.87
N ASP A 1185 -15.12 36.43 2.82
CA ASP A 1185 -14.86 35.92 1.46
C ASP A 1185 -13.80 36.77 0.70
N GLY A 1186 -13.22 37.79 1.34
CA GLY A 1186 -12.15 38.63 0.79
C GLY A 1186 -12.60 39.66 -0.26
N LYS A 1187 -13.90 39.85 -0.45
CA LYS A 1187 -14.49 40.79 -1.42
C LYS A 1187 -14.60 42.18 -0.79
N LYS A 1188 -14.01 43.18 -1.46
CA LYS A 1188 -13.92 44.55 -0.96
C LYS A 1188 -15.30 45.17 -0.76
N LEU A 1189 -15.61 45.60 0.46
CA LEU A 1189 -16.88 46.19 0.85
C LEU A 1189 -16.92 47.69 0.50
N ILE A 1190 -17.20 47.98 -0.77
CA ILE A 1190 -17.50 49.33 -1.24
C ILE A 1190 -18.99 49.59 -0.99
N GLY A 1191 -19.29 50.50 -0.07
CA GLY A 1191 -20.57 50.50 0.65
C GLY A 1191 -21.83 50.83 -0.18
N ARG A 1192 -22.85 49.96 -0.04
CA ARG A 1192 -24.28 50.31 0.05
C ARG A 1192 -25.04 49.14 0.72
N PRO A 1193 -26.13 49.41 1.47
CA PRO A 1193 -26.89 48.37 2.15
C PRO A 1193 -27.77 47.59 1.16
N SER A 1194 -27.87 46.27 1.36
CA SER A 1194 -28.89 45.42 0.73
C SER A 1194 -30.17 45.43 1.56
N SER A 1195 -31.30 45.72 0.93
CA SER A 1195 -32.63 45.63 1.55
C SER A 1195 -33.10 44.18 1.66
N GLY A 1196 -33.53 43.76 2.85
CA GLY A 1196 -34.13 42.46 3.11
C GLY A 1196 -33.98 42.13 4.60
N ASP A 1197 -35.10 42.00 5.30
CA ASP A 1197 -35.10 41.67 6.72
C ASP A 1197 -34.83 40.17 6.93
N ASP A 1198 -33.73 39.85 7.60
CA ASP A 1198 -33.62 38.77 8.59
C ASP A 1198 -32.38 39.02 9.48
N GLU A 1199 -32.33 38.42 10.66
CA GLU A 1199 -31.47 38.90 11.75
C GLU A 1199 -29.99 38.50 11.62
N LEU A 1200 -29.11 39.49 11.38
CA LEU A 1200 -27.76 39.58 11.97
C LEU A 1200 -27.13 40.97 11.69
N LYS A 1201 -26.89 41.77 12.75
CA LYS A 1201 -26.07 43.00 12.72
C LYS A 1201 -24.78 42.72 13.52
N PRO A 1202 -23.62 43.26 13.11
CA PRO A 1202 -23.37 44.70 13.21
C PRO A 1202 -23.48 45.47 11.88
N VAL A 1203 -23.86 46.74 11.98
CA VAL A 1203 -23.59 47.75 10.94
C VAL A 1203 -22.08 48.03 10.95
N ALA A 1204 -21.49 48.26 9.77
CA ALA A 1204 -20.07 48.60 9.67
C ALA A 1204 -19.71 49.82 10.53
N PHE A 1205 -18.76 49.61 11.45
CA PHE A 1205 -18.14 50.67 12.25
C PHE A 1205 -17.75 51.87 11.39
N SER A 1206 -18.06 53.08 11.84
CA SER A 1206 -17.56 54.31 11.22
C SER A 1206 -16.03 54.30 11.23
N LYS A 1207 -15.44 54.05 10.06
CA LYS A 1207 -13.99 54.05 9.79
C LYS A 1207 -13.19 52.97 10.54
N GLY A 1208 -13.79 51.80 10.75
CA GLY A 1208 -13.06 50.62 11.23
C GLY A 1208 -11.92 50.22 10.29
N ARG A 1209 -10.66 50.37 10.73
CA ARG A 1209 -9.46 50.09 9.93
C ARG A 1209 -9.08 48.61 9.97
N ARG A 1210 -8.66 48.03 8.84
CA ARG A 1210 -7.98 46.72 8.79
C ARG A 1210 -6.48 46.94 8.91
N PHE A 1211 -5.81 46.11 9.71
CA PHE A 1211 -4.35 46.09 9.78
C PHE A 1211 -3.78 44.81 9.17
N GLY A 1212 -2.51 44.90 8.77
CA GLY A 1212 -1.73 43.74 8.38
C GLY A 1212 -0.27 43.98 8.74
N TRP A 1213 0.36 42.97 9.35
CA TRP A 1213 1.79 43.00 9.61
C TRP A 1213 2.54 42.02 8.69
N GLY A 1214 3.83 42.26 8.53
CA GLY A 1214 4.77 41.34 7.88
C GLY A 1214 5.94 41.05 8.82
N GLN A 1215 6.40 39.80 8.82
CA GLN A 1215 7.40 39.28 9.77
C GLN A 1215 8.57 38.57 9.10
N LEU A 1216 9.60 38.30 9.89
CA LEU A 1216 10.78 37.53 9.50
C LEU A 1216 10.39 36.10 9.10
N VAL A 1217 10.63 35.75 7.84
CA VAL A 1217 10.68 34.36 7.37
C VAL A 1217 12.13 34.04 7.07
N ALA A 1218 12.72 33.15 7.86
CA ALA A 1218 14.01 32.56 7.51
C ALA A 1218 13.81 31.53 6.38
N PRO A 1219 14.74 31.40 5.42
CA PRO A 1219 14.70 30.29 4.48
C PRO A 1219 14.84 28.97 5.25
N GLN A 1220 13.85 28.09 5.13
CA GLN A 1220 13.93 26.73 5.66
C GLN A 1220 15.17 26.03 5.06
N PRO A 1221 16.02 25.36 5.87
CA PRO A 1221 17.05 24.50 5.33
C PRO A 1221 16.39 23.35 4.53
N LYS A 1222 16.97 23.04 3.37
CA LYS A 1222 16.49 22.00 2.45
C LYS A 1222 16.94 20.61 2.85
#